data_AF-A0A537K416-F1
#
_entry.id   AF-A0A537K416-F1
#
_cell.length_a   1.000
_cell.length_b   1.000
_cell.length_c   1.000
_cell.angle_alpha   90.00
_cell.angle_beta   90.00
_cell.angle_gamma   90.00
#
_symmetry.space_group_name_H-M   'P 1'
#
loop_
_entity.id
_entity.type
_entity.pdbx_description
1 polymer ?
#
loop_
_entity_poly.entity_id
_entity_poly.type
_entity_poly.pdbx_seq_one_letter_code
_entity_poly.pdbx_strand_id
1 'polypeptide(L)'
;MSIARPIDRIPPQNLDAEQSVLGSMLLDRDAIARVVEALRPEDFYRDVHRTIYTAMLELFERGEPVDLVTVTNKLGGMGKLEDVGGATYLASLPNTVPTAANAEFYAGIVLEKAMLRALIGAGTHIASLGYEGADDVAVLIDQAEKLVYGISARRNIQDFQTIKEILKASFEKIDKRYQEKGTVTGVATGFTDFDMLTSGLQAADMVIVAARPSVGKCLSADSEILLEDGRLATIEEIYQRRQGRLLTLGSDWTLRWTEPSTFVDDGIKPVFRVTTRLGRAVECTAVHPFLTIDGWLPLAALRTGDRVAVPRKVEAFGTRPLRECEITRIANAVGDGSLEPIPPAVFTTPREQVALFLHRLFAAAGWAVVTPASRLAQIGYGTVSERLARQIQHLLLRFGIIAGLRQTSRGAWEVQLTDPASTLTFAQRIGIPGRARWVKELLPVVAAGGRKPNPDALAPAVREEPLGRLASSDVYWDEIVSIEPVGSKQVYDLTIPNTHNFVANDICVHNTTLCTNIAQHAALTNKLPVAVFSLETSKEQLVQRILCSEARVDNTKLRTGFLADEDWRKLARAMGSLSEAPIFIDDSATLSVMEMRAKARKLKAEHGLGLIVIDYMQMIQSYKRAENRTQELSEIARGIKSLAKELDIPIIAISQLSRAVEALGSKRPMLSHLRECVAGETSVWDADTGRRYSIAELANAPRLPRLLSLNRAGQLVPVRPSALIEKGENAVFEVRTTTGRRLRATANHPVLTPTGWKKVGELGPGALVAGARSLPVFNPKPAMLNNDRLRLLGYLIGDGSYKRHRSISFISADALTYEDCIAIAEHEFNIVSRRGQANGTADVDFVAVYPTNPKNSRAYGRPHGNPLREWLRDLGVEGQSSYDKRIPEQVFYEADRGGLRALLRALFSTDGCLTRRKYSRNNQIVWSLHYDTVSLGLAEDVRDLLLRFGVVAQMSSGYRSKKGTVPIYRVCVENSRHLEVFCREIGIEGRKGVLADACLAELPPDRGTPRAVRGGRRAKPWIDRLPYSVTTELWALKDAAGLSWRQLGFRLQTGKTLDRPTAIALAERLKAKHIMQMASNDLLWDRVVSITPAGTTPVYDLVMPQTHNFVANGLIVHNSGEIEQVADLVIFLYREDYYDVEKAQRENKENVCEIIIAKHRNGPIGTIDLFFHKEFSRFENLAKQR
;
A
#
# COMPACT_ATOMS: atom_id res chain seq x y z
N MET A 1 47.60 -6.54 25.54
CA MET A 1 47.98 -5.36 26.34
C MET A 1 47.20 -5.38 27.65
N SER A 2 47.78 -4.85 28.74
CA SER A 2 47.14 -4.51 30.02
C SER A 2 45.94 -5.36 30.48
N ILE A 3 46.22 -6.42 31.26
CA ILE A 3 45.18 -6.99 32.14
C ILE A 3 45.04 -6.02 33.33
N ALA A 4 43.96 -5.25 33.35
CA ALA A 4 43.67 -4.39 34.50
C ALA A 4 43.32 -5.25 35.72
N ARG A 5 43.88 -4.91 36.89
CA ARG A 5 43.55 -5.58 38.16
C ARG A 5 42.06 -5.40 38.47
N PRO A 6 41.36 -6.42 39.02
CA PRO A 6 40.10 -6.17 39.70
C PRO A 6 40.37 -5.24 40.89
N ILE A 7 39.73 -4.08 40.87
CA ILE A 7 39.58 -3.24 42.05
C ILE A 7 38.24 -3.67 42.67
N ASP A 8 38.21 -4.00 43.96
CA ASP A 8 36.97 -4.26 44.69
C ASP A 8 36.14 -2.99 44.78
N ARG A 9 35.36 -2.73 43.73
CA ARG A 9 34.46 -1.58 43.61
C ARG A 9 33.10 -1.97 44.16
N ILE A 10 32.90 -1.64 45.44
CA ILE A 10 31.58 -1.64 46.08
C ILE A 10 30.62 -0.80 45.19
N PRO A 11 29.40 -1.28 44.88
CA PRO A 11 28.44 -0.51 44.08
C PRO A 11 28.10 0.84 44.73
N PRO A 12 27.78 1.89 43.96
CA PRO A 12 27.38 3.19 44.49
C PRO A 12 26.25 3.10 45.53
N GLN A 13 26.54 3.55 46.75
CA GLN A 13 25.67 3.46 47.92
C GLN A 13 25.95 4.64 48.86
N ASN A 14 24.99 4.97 49.73
CA ASN A 14 25.21 5.83 50.89
C ASN A 14 24.31 5.32 52.03
N LEU A 15 24.89 4.56 52.95
CA LEU A 15 24.14 3.90 54.02
C LEU A 15 23.61 4.91 55.04
N ASP A 16 24.36 5.96 55.32
CA ASP A 16 23.99 7.02 56.26
C ASP A 16 22.78 7.81 55.75
N ALA A 17 22.71 8.03 54.42
CA ALA A 17 21.54 8.62 53.76
C ALA A 17 20.33 7.67 53.77
N GLU A 18 20.52 6.36 53.52
CA GLU A 18 19.44 5.38 53.63
C GLU A 18 18.87 5.30 55.06
N GLN A 19 19.72 5.32 56.09
CA GLN A 19 19.31 5.40 57.48
C GLN A 19 18.62 6.72 57.82
N SER A 20 19.13 7.84 57.30
CA SER A 20 18.54 9.17 57.48
C SER A 20 17.15 9.28 56.85
N VAL A 21 16.90 8.64 55.71
CA VAL A 21 15.57 8.55 55.09
C VAL A 21 14.62 7.77 56.00
N LEU A 22 14.95 6.54 56.36
CA LEU A 22 14.08 5.68 57.18
C LEU A 22 13.83 6.26 58.58
N GLY A 23 14.84 6.89 59.19
CA GLY A 23 14.70 7.60 60.44
C GLY A 23 13.81 8.83 60.32
N SER A 24 13.89 9.59 59.22
CA SER A 24 13.02 10.76 58.99
C SER A 24 11.56 10.34 58.88
N MET A 25 11.28 9.23 58.19
CA MET A 25 9.94 8.63 58.08
C MET A 25 9.37 8.14 59.42
N LEU A 26 10.22 7.79 60.39
CA LEU A 26 9.82 7.42 61.76
C LEU A 26 9.63 8.63 62.70
N LEU A 27 10.14 9.81 62.33
CA LEU A 27 10.10 11.04 63.12
C LEU A 27 9.02 12.02 62.65
N ASP A 28 8.78 12.10 61.35
CA ASP A 28 7.88 13.05 60.71
C ASP A 28 6.94 12.35 59.73
N ARG A 29 5.63 12.48 59.96
CA ARG A 29 4.59 11.94 59.08
C ARG A 29 4.64 12.56 57.69
N ASP A 30 4.99 13.84 57.59
CA ASP A 30 5.01 14.58 56.33
C ASP A 30 6.33 14.35 55.56
N ALA A 31 7.34 13.73 56.18
CA ALA A 31 8.51 13.20 55.48
C ALA A 31 8.15 11.96 54.64
N ILE A 32 7.21 11.13 55.08
CA ILE A 32 6.81 9.89 54.39
C ILE A 32 6.31 10.19 52.98
N ALA A 33 5.36 11.12 52.83
CA ALA A 33 4.78 11.46 51.53
C ALA A 33 5.87 11.90 50.53
N ARG A 34 6.74 12.82 50.96
CA ARG A 34 7.87 13.34 50.16
C ARG A 34 8.89 12.27 49.76
N VAL A 35 9.11 11.27 50.61
CA VAL A 35 10.01 10.14 50.30
C VAL A 35 9.34 9.13 49.34
N VAL A 36 8.05 8.85 49.51
CA VAL A 36 7.30 7.89 48.68
C VAL A 36 7.15 8.38 47.23
N GLU A 37 7.07 9.70 47.00
CA GLU A 37 7.15 10.29 45.66
C GLU A 37 8.55 10.10 45.01
N ALA A 38 9.62 10.06 45.81
CA ALA A 38 11.00 10.07 45.33
C ALA A 38 11.68 8.69 45.22
N LEU A 39 11.30 7.70 46.05
CA LEU A 39 12.03 6.42 46.19
C LEU A 39 11.14 5.18 46.10
N ARG A 40 11.71 4.13 45.51
CA ARG A 40 11.13 2.77 45.47
C ARG A 40 11.94 1.81 46.36
N PRO A 41 11.38 0.67 46.77
CA PRO A 41 12.11 -0.31 47.59
C PRO A 41 13.42 -0.78 46.94
N GLU A 42 13.49 -0.87 45.61
CA GLU A 42 14.68 -1.29 44.86
C GLU A 42 15.84 -0.27 44.92
N ASP A 43 15.55 0.98 45.31
CA ASP A 43 16.52 2.07 45.31
C ASP A 43 17.40 2.08 46.58
N PHE A 44 17.00 1.36 47.62
CA PHE A 44 17.84 1.05 48.78
C PHE A 44 18.85 -0.05 48.44
N TYR A 45 20.13 0.16 48.77
CA TYR A 45 21.19 -0.83 48.57
C TYR A 45 21.07 -2.01 49.52
N ARG A 46 20.79 -1.77 50.81
CA ARG A 46 20.60 -2.85 51.79
C ARG A 46 19.21 -3.46 51.70
N ASP A 47 19.14 -4.78 51.60
CA ASP A 47 17.87 -5.53 51.64
C ASP A 47 17.13 -5.37 52.99
N VAL A 48 17.86 -5.12 54.07
CA VAL A 48 17.32 -4.68 55.38
C VAL A 48 16.54 -3.38 55.22
N HIS A 49 17.15 -2.34 54.64
CA HIS A 49 16.50 -1.04 54.44
C HIS A 49 15.31 -1.14 53.48
N ARG A 50 15.45 -1.93 52.40
CA ARG A 50 14.33 -2.25 51.50
C ARG A 50 13.15 -2.87 52.25
N THR A 51 13.41 -3.85 53.12
CA THR A 51 12.38 -4.56 53.89
C THR A 51 11.68 -3.62 54.87
N ILE A 52 12.42 -2.74 55.55
CA ILE A 52 11.87 -1.71 56.43
C ILE A 52 11.01 -0.73 55.62
N TYR A 53 11.50 -0.24 54.47
CA TYR A 53 10.77 0.67 53.59
C TYR A 53 9.46 0.06 53.05
N THR A 54 9.48 -1.21 52.63
CA THR A 54 8.25 -1.90 52.21
C THR A 54 7.24 -2.00 53.36
N ALA A 55 7.67 -2.27 54.59
CA ALA A 55 6.78 -2.30 55.75
C ALA A 55 6.18 -0.92 56.06
N MET A 56 6.97 0.16 55.93
CA MET A 56 6.50 1.54 56.07
C MET A 56 5.48 1.92 54.98
N LEU A 57 5.77 1.57 53.72
CA LEU A 57 4.90 1.83 52.58
C LEU A 57 3.56 1.10 52.73
N GLU A 58 3.57 -0.19 53.09
CA GLU A 58 2.35 -0.97 53.33
C GLU A 58 1.48 -0.44 54.48
N LEU A 59 2.06 0.24 55.47
CA LEU A 59 1.31 0.91 56.54
C LEU A 59 0.72 2.24 56.04
N PHE A 60 1.52 3.03 55.33
CA PHE A 60 1.10 4.31 54.74
C PHE A 60 -0.04 4.15 53.71
N GLU A 61 0.03 3.15 52.84
CA GLU A 61 -1.03 2.80 51.87
C GLU A 61 -2.36 2.41 52.55
N ARG A 62 -2.30 1.90 53.79
CA ARG A 62 -3.50 1.56 54.60
C ARG A 62 -4.02 2.75 55.42
N GLY A 63 -3.31 3.88 55.41
CA GLY A 63 -3.59 5.03 56.27
C GLY A 63 -3.22 4.80 57.75
N GLU A 64 -2.49 3.73 58.07
CA GLU A 64 -1.99 3.45 59.42
C GLU A 64 -0.82 4.41 59.74
N PRO A 65 -0.66 4.88 60.99
CA PRO A 65 0.50 5.70 61.36
C PRO A 65 1.78 4.88 61.24
N VAL A 66 2.82 5.47 60.65
CA VAL A 66 4.15 4.85 60.52
C VAL A 66 5.03 5.39 61.65
N ASP A 67 5.25 4.58 62.67
CA ASP A 67 6.08 4.91 63.81
C ASP A 67 6.88 3.67 64.24
N LEU A 68 7.76 3.82 65.25
CA LEU A 68 8.62 2.74 65.72
C LEU A 68 7.83 1.51 66.21
N VAL A 69 6.64 1.70 66.79
CA VAL A 69 5.80 0.62 67.31
C VAL A 69 5.04 -0.06 66.17
N THR A 70 4.41 0.69 65.27
CA THR A 70 3.65 0.10 64.16
C THR A 70 4.57 -0.61 63.17
N VAL A 71 5.73 -0.04 62.84
CA VAL A 71 6.73 -0.68 61.96
C VAL A 71 7.31 -1.95 62.61
N THR A 72 7.59 -1.93 63.92
CA THR A 72 8.03 -3.13 64.65
C THR A 72 6.96 -4.23 64.64
N ASN A 73 5.71 -3.89 64.95
CA ASN A 73 4.58 -4.83 64.94
C ASN A 73 4.33 -5.40 63.53
N LYS A 74 4.41 -4.56 62.49
CA LYS A 74 4.27 -4.93 61.08
C LYS A 74 5.35 -5.93 60.67
N LEU A 75 6.62 -5.64 60.96
CA LEU A 75 7.75 -6.53 60.65
C LEU A 75 7.71 -7.84 61.46
N GLY A 76 7.23 -7.80 62.70
CA GLY A 76 6.94 -8.98 63.51
C GLY A 76 5.85 -9.86 62.90
N GLY A 77 4.73 -9.26 62.51
CA GLY A 77 3.63 -9.97 61.82
C GLY A 77 4.00 -10.50 60.43
N MET A 78 5.02 -9.94 59.78
CA MET A 78 5.61 -10.45 58.53
C MET A 78 6.69 -11.53 58.77
N GLY A 79 7.07 -11.81 60.02
CA GLY A 79 8.15 -12.74 60.38
C GLY A 79 9.56 -12.24 60.08
N LYS A 80 9.74 -10.95 59.75
CA LYS A 80 11.01 -10.35 59.29
C LYS A 80 11.69 -9.44 60.31
N LEU A 81 11.20 -9.38 61.54
CA LEU A 81 11.75 -8.46 62.55
C LEU A 81 13.20 -8.79 62.93
N GLU A 82 13.57 -10.08 62.96
CA GLU A 82 14.95 -10.50 63.24
C GLU A 82 15.87 -10.25 62.02
N ASP A 83 15.40 -10.51 60.79
CA ASP A 83 16.12 -10.24 59.54
C ASP A 83 16.60 -8.78 59.42
N VAL A 84 15.85 -7.83 59.96
CA VAL A 84 16.18 -6.39 59.92
C VAL A 84 17.07 -5.92 61.08
N GLY A 85 17.55 -6.81 61.95
CA GLY A 85 18.35 -6.46 63.13
C GLY A 85 17.54 -6.15 64.39
N GLY A 86 16.27 -6.56 64.44
CA GLY A 86 15.39 -6.43 65.60
C GLY A 86 14.90 -5.01 65.87
N ALA A 87 14.04 -4.89 66.89
CA ALA A 87 13.55 -3.60 67.38
C ALA A 87 14.69 -2.66 67.82
N THR A 88 15.82 -3.22 68.24
CA THR A 88 17.08 -2.50 68.55
C THR A 88 17.64 -1.73 67.35
N TYR A 89 17.58 -2.30 66.13
CA TYR A 89 18.04 -1.57 64.94
C TYR A 89 17.04 -0.48 64.54
N LEU A 90 15.74 -0.78 64.56
CA LEU A 90 14.68 0.19 64.26
C LEU A 90 14.73 1.40 65.21
N ALA A 91 14.97 1.16 66.50
CA ALA A 91 15.15 2.23 67.50
C ALA A 91 16.41 3.08 67.31
N SER A 92 17.40 2.62 66.53
CA SER A 92 18.59 3.40 66.20
C SER A 92 18.37 4.41 65.06
N LEU A 93 17.46 4.10 64.12
CA LEU A 93 17.26 4.90 62.90
C LEU A 93 16.84 6.36 63.18
N PRO A 94 15.88 6.66 64.09
CA PRO A 94 15.55 8.05 64.45
C PRO A 94 16.77 8.84 64.95
N ASN A 95 17.70 8.19 65.66
CA ASN A 95 18.88 8.82 66.24
C ASN A 95 19.99 9.12 65.22
N THR A 96 19.90 8.61 63.98
CA THR A 96 20.83 8.94 62.90
C THR A 96 20.46 10.20 62.11
N VAL A 97 19.28 10.78 62.37
CA VAL A 97 18.72 11.89 61.58
C VAL A 97 19.11 13.27 62.16
N PRO A 98 19.80 14.14 61.41
CA PRO A 98 20.10 15.51 61.88
C PRO A 98 18.85 16.41 61.91
N THR A 99 17.99 16.33 60.89
CA THR A 99 16.68 17.01 60.85
C THR A 99 15.74 16.28 59.88
N ALA A 100 14.57 15.84 60.34
CA ALA A 100 13.60 15.13 59.49
C ALA A 100 13.05 15.98 58.32
N ALA A 101 13.11 17.32 58.46
CA ALA A 101 12.80 18.25 57.37
C ALA A 101 13.59 17.96 56.07
N ASN A 102 14.82 17.47 56.19
CA ASN A 102 15.74 17.21 55.08
C ASN A 102 15.53 15.83 54.40
N ALA A 103 14.44 15.10 54.72
CA ALA A 103 14.15 13.76 54.18
C ALA A 103 14.27 13.69 52.64
N GLU A 104 13.77 14.70 51.94
CA GLU A 104 13.82 14.83 50.47
C GLU A 104 15.27 14.92 49.93
N PHE A 105 16.16 15.63 50.64
CA PHE A 105 17.58 15.73 50.27
C PHE A 105 18.30 14.39 50.44
N TYR A 106 18.04 13.68 51.55
CA TYR A 106 18.58 12.32 51.75
C TYR A 106 18.01 11.34 50.73
N ALA A 107 16.72 11.43 50.40
CA ALA A 107 16.09 10.63 49.36
C ALA A 107 16.71 10.88 47.98
N GLY A 108 16.98 12.14 47.63
CA GLY A 108 17.71 12.50 46.41
C GLY A 108 19.11 11.87 46.32
N ILE A 109 19.84 11.77 47.44
CA ILE A 109 21.14 11.09 47.50
C ILE A 109 20.97 9.58 47.26
N VAL A 110 19.99 8.93 47.89
CA VAL A 110 19.72 7.50 47.69
C VAL A 110 19.33 7.21 46.24
N LEU A 111 18.45 8.04 45.65
CA LEU A 111 18.04 7.95 44.25
C LEU A 111 19.22 8.12 43.29
N GLU A 112 20.10 9.09 43.52
CA GLU A 112 21.31 9.31 42.72
C GLU A 112 22.20 8.06 42.73
N LYS A 113 22.42 7.45 43.90
CA LYS A 113 23.23 6.22 43.98
C LYS A 113 22.51 5.01 43.36
N ALA A 114 21.19 4.92 43.48
CA ALA A 114 20.39 3.91 42.78
C ALA A 114 20.49 4.04 41.24
N MET A 115 20.40 5.26 40.71
CA MET A 115 20.60 5.54 39.27
C MET A 115 22.01 5.14 38.81
N LEU A 116 23.05 5.41 39.62
CA LEU A 116 24.41 4.97 39.31
C LEU A 116 24.57 3.44 39.34
N ARG A 117 23.93 2.72 40.27
CA ARG A 117 23.89 1.24 40.25
C ARG A 117 23.15 0.71 39.02
N ALA A 118 22.02 1.30 38.67
CA ALA A 118 21.26 0.93 37.47
C ALA A 118 22.05 1.16 36.17
N LEU A 119 22.81 2.26 36.08
CA LEU A 119 23.70 2.56 34.96
C LEU A 119 24.85 1.54 34.84
N ILE A 120 25.45 1.12 35.95
CA ILE A 120 26.45 0.06 35.96
C ILE A 120 25.82 -1.26 35.47
N GLY A 121 24.65 -1.64 36.00
CA GLY A 121 23.94 -2.85 35.57
C GLY A 121 23.58 -2.86 34.08
N ALA A 122 23.06 -1.74 33.55
CA ALA A 122 22.80 -1.58 32.13
C ALA A 122 24.09 -1.66 31.29
N GLY A 123 25.18 -1.03 31.73
CA GLY A 123 26.48 -1.12 31.06
C GLY A 123 27.03 -2.55 31.00
N THR A 124 26.93 -3.30 32.10
CA THR A 124 27.32 -4.73 32.13
C THR A 124 26.43 -5.58 31.22
N HIS A 125 25.12 -5.35 31.19
CA HIS A 125 24.21 -6.10 30.33
C HIS A 125 24.42 -5.78 28.83
N ILE A 126 24.63 -4.51 28.47
CA ILE A 126 24.98 -4.09 27.11
C ILE A 126 26.31 -4.70 26.65
N ALA A 127 27.29 -4.84 27.57
CA ALA A 127 28.52 -5.57 27.27
C ALA A 127 28.25 -7.07 27.01
N SER A 128 27.38 -7.71 27.80
CA SER A 128 26.99 -9.12 27.61
C SER A 128 26.30 -9.36 26.25
N LEU A 129 25.33 -8.50 25.90
CA LEU A 129 24.67 -8.50 24.59
C LEU A 129 25.66 -8.42 23.42
N GLY A 130 26.75 -7.65 23.57
CA GLY A 130 27.82 -7.54 22.58
C GLY A 130 28.69 -8.80 22.42
N TYR A 131 28.70 -9.71 23.39
CA TYR A 131 29.41 -11.00 23.33
C TYR A 131 28.50 -12.17 22.95
N GLU A 132 27.19 -12.10 23.22
CA GLU A 132 26.24 -13.20 23.01
C GLU A 132 25.83 -13.39 21.53
N GLY A 133 25.96 -12.35 20.70
CA GLY A 133 26.27 -12.49 19.26
C GLY A 133 25.25 -13.20 18.34
N ALA A 134 23.99 -13.34 18.75
CA ALA A 134 22.97 -14.12 18.03
C ALA A 134 21.90 -13.30 17.27
N ASP A 135 21.76 -12.00 17.58
CA ASP A 135 20.71 -11.11 17.04
C ASP A 135 21.24 -10.06 16.05
N ASP A 136 20.31 -9.41 15.33
CA ASP A 136 20.61 -8.27 14.45
C ASP A 136 21.19 -7.10 15.26
N VAL A 137 22.30 -6.52 14.77
CA VAL A 137 23.00 -5.39 15.40
C VAL A 137 22.07 -4.19 15.64
N ALA A 138 21.10 -3.94 14.76
CA ALA A 138 20.11 -2.88 14.95
C ALA A 138 19.17 -3.15 16.14
N VAL A 139 18.86 -4.42 16.41
CA VAL A 139 18.04 -4.84 17.57
C VAL A 139 18.85 -4.73 18.85
N LEU A 140 20.13 -5.11 18.84
CA LEU A 140 21.03 -4.94 19.99
C LEU A 140 21.21 -3.46 20.37
N ILE A 141 21.29 -2.56 19.39
CA ILE A 141 21.33 -1.10 19.61
C ILE A 141 20.01 -0.59 20.21
N ASP A 142 18.85 -0.98 19.66
CA ASP A 142 17.52 -0.62 20.20
C ASP A 142 17.29 -1.14 21.63
N GLN A 143 17.82 -2.33 21.98
CA GLN A 143 17.83 -2.84 23.36
C GLN A 143 18.74 -1.98 24.27
N ALA A 144 19.94 -1.64 23.82
CA ALA A 144 20.87 -0.79 24.57
C ALA A 144 20.31 0.62 24.81
N GLU A 145 19.70 1.25 23.80
CA GLU A 145 19.03 2.54 23.92
C GLU A 145 17.88 2.49 24.94
N LYS A 146 17.06 1.43 24.94
CA LYS A 146 15.96 1.25 25.90
C LYS A 146 16.46 1.12 27.34
N LEU A 147 17.54 0.38 27.56
CA LEU A 147 18.12 0.19 28.89
C LEU A 147 18.68 1.51 29.45
N VAL A 148 19.41 2.28 28.64
CA VAL A 148 19.91 3.60 29.02
C VAL A 148 18.77 4.61 29.22
N TYR A 149 17.77 4.61 28.32
CA TYR A 149 16.62 5.50 28.41
C TYR A 149 15.75 5.22 29.63
N GLY A 150 15.55 3.95 30.01
CA GLY A 150 14.78 3.57 31.21
C GLY A 150 15.33 4.16 32.51
N ILE A 151 16.65 4.36 32.60
CA ILE A 151 17.31 5.02 33.73
C ILE A 151 17.04 6.54 33.70
N SER A 152 17.14 7.16 32.51
CA SER A 152 16.86 8.60 32.33
C SER A 152 15.39 8.95 32.59
N ALA A 153 14.46 8.09 32.14
CA ALA A 153 13.02 8.28 32.28
C ALA A 153 12.53 8.30 33.75
N ARG A 154 13.25 7.65 34.68
CA ARG A 154 12.96 7.77 36.13
C ARG A 154 13.04 9.20 36.65
N ARG A 155 13.76 10.10 35.96
CA ARG A 155 13.87 11.52 36.31
C ARG A 155 12.76 12.40 35.73
N ASN A 156 11.89 11.83 34.89
CA ASN A 156 10.81 12.51 34.17
C ASN A 156 9.55 11.61 34.14
N ILE A 157 9.10 11.18 35.32
CA ILE A 157 7.72 10.69 35.47
C ILE A 157 6.83 11.94 35.38
N GLN A 158 5.95 12.00 34.36
CA GLN A 158 4.91 13.02 34.31
C GLN A 158 3.71 12.54 35.12
N ASP A 159 3.65 12.95 36.39
CA ASP A 159 2.50 12.72 37.25
C ASP A 159 1.28 13.55 36.83
N PHE A 160 0.14 13.25 37.45
CA PHE A 160 -1.14 13.92 37.19
C PHE A 160 -1.12 15.38 37.67
N GLN A 161 -0.71 16.29 36.78
CA GLN A 161 -0.81 17.74 37.01
C GLN A 161 -2.26 18.14 37.32
N THR A 162 -2.45 18.98 38.33
CA THR A 162 -3.79 19.44 38.68
C THR A 162 -4.31 20.44 37.66
N ILE A 163 -5.65 20.47 37.48
CA ILE A 163 -6.30 21.46 36.61
C ILE A 163 -5.94 22.89 37.02
N LYS A 164 -5.68 23.15 38.31
CA LYS A 164 -5.25 24.46 38.83
C LYS A 164 -3.90 24.91 38.26
N GLU A 165 -2.92 24.01 38.16
CA GLU A 165 -1.59 24.29 37.62
C GLU A 165 -1.61 24.45 36.11
N ILE A 166 -2.33 23.55 35.42
CA ILE A 166 -2.57 23.63 33.98
C ILE A 166 -3.27 24.95 33.63
N LEU A 167 -4.29 25.37 34.41
CA LEU A 167 -4.97 26.65 34.22
C LEU A 167 -4.05 27.84 34.46
N LYS A 168 -3.19 27.83 35.50
CA LYS A 168 -2.23 28.91 35.74
C LYS A 168 -1.26 29.09 34.57
N ALA A 169 -0.61 28.01 34.15
CA ALA A 169 0.32 28.03 33.01
C ALA A 169 -0.39 28.36 31.68
N SER A 170 -1.65 27.98 31.53
CA SER A 170 -2.47 28.35 30.36
C SER A 170 -2.85 29.84 30.38
N PHE A 171 -3.19 30.39 31.54
CA PHE A 171 -3.55 31.80 31.70
C PHE A 171 -2.33 32.70 31.47
N GLU A 172 -1.16 32.33 31.98
CA GLU A 172 0.12 33.02 31.70
C GLU A 172 0.44 33.04 30.20
N LYS A 173 0.16 31.93 29.47
CA LYS A 173 0.26 31.89 28.00
C LYS A 173 -0.78 32.77 27.29
N ILE A 174 -1.98 32.95 27.85
CA ILE A 174 -3.05 33.78 27.29
C ILE A 174 -2.77 35.27 27.51
N ASP A 175 -2.36 35.68 28.72
CA ASP A 175 -2.02 37.06 29.05
C ASP A 175 -0.82 37.56 28.23
N LYS A 176 0.24 36.74 28.11
CA LYS A 176 1.37 37.04 27.21
C LYS A 176 0.89 37.29 25.76
N ARG A 177 0.02 36.42 25.22
CA ARG A 177 -0.55 36.58 23.87
C ARG A 177 -1.43 37.84 23.74
N TYR A 178 -2.16 38.22 24.79
CA TYR A 178 -2.96 39.44 24.83
C TYR A 178 -2.08 40.70 24.77
N GLN A 179 -0.93 40.70 25.46
CA GLN A 179 0.04 41.79 25.44
C GLN A 179 0.79 41.89 24.10
N GLU A 180 1.11 40.77 23.46
CA GLU A 180 1.87 40.72 22.20
C GLU A 180 1.08 41.16 20.94
N LYS A 181 -0.26 41.26 21.01
CA LYS A 181 -1.17 41.74 19.93
C LYS A 181 -1.05 41.06 18.55
N GLY A 182 -0.36 39.92 18.46
CA GLY A 182 -0.22 39.16 17.21
C GLY A 182 -1.52 38.45 16.79
N THR A 183 -1.82 38.45 15.49
CA THR A 183 -2.95 37.69 14.90
C THR A 183 -2.64 36.22 14.65
N VAL A 184 -1.37 35.82 14.75
CA VAL A 184 -0.89 34.45 14.50
C VAL A 184 -0.41 33.87 15.82
N THR A 185 -0.85 32.65 16.16
CA THR A 185 -0.59 32.00 17.46
C THR A 185 0.39 30.83 17.38
N GLY A 186 0.60 30.29 16.18
CA GLY A 186 1.63 29.31 15.83
C GLY A 186 2.72 29.91 14.94
N VAL A 187 3.45 29.06 14.21
CA VAL A 187 4.47 29.49 13.23
C VAL A 187 3.78 30.07 12.00
N ALA A 188 4.00 31.37 11.72
CA ALA A 188 3.47 32.02 10.52
C ALA A 188 4.07 31.42 9.24
N THR A 189 3.24 31.23 8.22
CA THR A 189 3.65 30.69 6.91
C THR A 189 4.04 31.76 5.90
N GLY A 190 3.62 33.01 6.12
CA GLY A 190 3.82 34.14 5.22
C GLY A 190 2.69 34.30 4.18
N PHE A 191 1.73 33.38 4.20
CA PHE A 191 0.52 33.45 3.37
C PHE A 191 -0.62 34.01 4.22
N THR A 192 -0.99 35.28 4.02
CA THR A 192 -1.85 36.03 4.95
C THR A 192 -3.23 35.41 5.12
N ASP A 193 -3.83 34.92 4.04
CA ASP A 193 -5.14 34.24 4.11
C ASP A 193 -5.06 32.82 4.68
N PHE A 194 -3.90 32.16 4.62
CA PHE A 194 -3.65 30.89 5.31
C PHE A 194 -3.44 31.11 6.81
N ASP A 195 -2.60 32.09 7.18
CA ASP A 195 -2.29 32.42 8.56
C ASP A 195 -3.52 33.00 9.29
N MET A 196 -4.42 33.72 8.59
CA MET A 196 -5.72 34.12 9.15
C MET A 196 -6.69 32.95 9.37
N LEU A 197 -6.70 31.95 8.48
CA LEU A 197 -7.62 30.79 8.58
C LEU A 197 -7.13 29.73 9.59
N THR A 198 -5.81 29.56 9.72
CA THR A 198 -5.17 28.56 10.61
C THR A 198 -4.64 29.12 11.92
N SER A 199 -4.50 30.45 12.06
CA SER A 199 -3.70 31.10 13.09
C SER A 199 -2.21 30.68 13.10
N GLY A 200 -1.69 30.20 11.96
CA GLY A 200 -0.34 29.66 11.81
C GLY A 200 -0.22 28.20 12.27
N LEU A 201 0.92 27.57 11.95
CA LEU A 201 1.17 26.16 12.24
C LEU A 201 1.39 25.95 13.74
N GLN A 202 0.46 25.26 14.41
CA GLN A 202 0.46 25.12 15.86
C GLN A 202 1.56 24.15 16.36
N ALA A 203 2.01 24.37 17.60
CA ALA A 203 2.89 23.45 18.29
C ALA A 203 2.28 22.03 18.38
N ALA A 204 3.14 21.02 18.33
CA ALA A 204 2.80 19.60 18.34
C ALA A 204 1.92 19.05 17.20
N ASP A 205 1.52 19.83 16.20
CA ASP A 205 0.66 19.38 15.09
C ASP A 205 1.41 18.66 13.95
N MET A 206 0.76 17.63 13.39
CA MET A 206 1.19 16.98 12.15
C MET A 206 0.36 17.51 10.98
N VAL A 207 1.03 18.20 10.07
CA VAL A 207 0.45 18.84 8.89
C VAL A 207 0.80 18.00 7.66
N ILE A 208 -0.21 17.54 6.92
CA ILE A 208 0.01 16.83 5.65
C ILE A 208 -0.24 17.80 4.49
N VAL A 209 0.76 17.97 3.62
CA VAL A 209 0.62 18.65 2.33
C VAL A 209 0.59 17.59 1.24
N ALA A 210 -0.59 17.38 0.67
CA ALA A 210 -0.84 16.33 -0.31
C ALA A 210 -1.01 16.90 -1.73
N ALA A 211 -0.16 16.45 -2.66
CA ALA A 211 -0.15 16.91 -4.05
C ALA A 211 0.07 15.74 -5.02
N ARG A 212 -0.24 15.91 -6.30
CA ARG A 212 0.08 14.89 -7.32
C ARG A 212 1.57 14.97 -7.70
N PRO A 213 2.28 13.83 -7.80
CA PRO A 213 3.68 13.80 -8.25
C PRO A 213 3.78 14.09 -9.75
N SER A 214 4.67 15.01 -10.14
CA SER A 214 4.88 15.59 -11.48
C SER A 214 3.99 14.99 -12.56
N VAL A 215 2.72 15.39 -12.61
CA VAL A 215 1.88 15.10 -13.77
C VAL A 215 2.59 15.74 -14.97
N GLY A 216 2.60 15.05 -16.12
CA GLY A 216 3.31 15.53 -17.31
C GLY A 216 4.39 14.61 -17.86
N LYS A 217 4.70 13.45 -17.26
CA LYS A 217 5.62 12.43 -17.85
C LYS A 217 4.97 11.67 -19.03
N CYS A 218 4.16 12.40 -19.78
CA CYS A 218 3.19 11.96 -20.76
C CYS A 218 3.78 12.16 -22.16
N LEU A 219 3.91 11.06 -22.90
CA LEU A 219 4.52 10.97 -24.23
C LEU A 219 3.46 10.58 -25.24
N SER A 220 3.65 10.98 -26.49
CA SER A 220 2.76 10.59 -27.60
C SER A 220 2.71 9.07 -27.77
N ALA A 221 1.56 8.53 -28.18
CA ALA A 221 1.35 7.09 -28.38
C ALA A 221 2.40 6.41 -29.28
N ASP A 222 2.94 7.15 -30.25
CA ASP A 222 3.96 6.74 -31.22
C ASP A 222 5.42 6.86 -30.72
N SER A 223 5.66 7.41 -29.51
CA SER A 223 7.02 7.51 -28.95
C SER A 223 7.64 6.14 -28.67
N GLU A 224 8.81 5.87 -29.27
CA GLU A 224 9.52 4.59 -29.15
C GLU A 224 10.40 4.53 -27.87
N ILE A 225 10.32 3.41 -27.15
CA ILE A 225 11.07 3.11 -25.93
C ILE A 225 11.84 1.81 -26.13
N LEU A 226 13.09 1.78 -25.61
CA LEU A 226 13.94 0.61 -25.70
C LEU A 226 13.71 -0.36 -24.52
N LEU A 227 13.53 -1.63 -24.85
CA LEU A 227 13.38 -2.72 -23.89
C LEU A 227 14.67 -3.53 -23.72
N GLU A 228 14.78 -4.24 -22.58
CA GLU A 228 15.94 -5.07 -22.21
C GLU A 228 16.23 -6.20 -23.22
N ASP A 229 15.22 -6.68 -23.96
CA ASP A 229 15.38 -7.66 -25.05
C ASP A 229 16.02 -7.07 -26.33
N GLY A 230 16.38 -5.78 -26.30
CA GLY A 230 16.93 -5.01 -27.42
C GLY A 230 15.87 -4.44 -28.36
N ARG A 231 14.58 -4.69 -28.15
CA ARG A 231 13.51 -4.22 -29.04
C ARG A 231 13.11 -2.78 -28.76
N LEU A 232 12.88 -2.01 -29.81
CA LEU A 232 12.10 -0.77 -29.73
C LEU A 232 10.61 -1.13 -29.75
N ALA A 233 9.83 -0.58 -28.83
CA ALA A 233 8.38 -0.70 -28.78
C ALA A 233 7.78 0.68 -28.43
N THR A 234 6.61 1.02 -28.97
CA THR A 234 5.97 2.29 -28.61
C THR A 234 5.47 2.27 -27.16
N ILE A 235 5.33 3.45 -26.55
CA ILE A 235 4.71 3.56 -25.22
C ILE A 235 3.29 2.99 -25.20
N GLU A 236 2.54 3.10 -26.30
CA GLU A 236 1.24 2.42 -26.46
C GLU A 236 1.37 0.90 -26.44
N GLU A 237 2.31 0.30 -27.16
CA GLU A 237 2.56 -1.15 -27.11
C GLU A 237 2.95 -1.64 -25.70
N ILE A 238 3.69 -0.83 -24.96
CA ILE A 238 4.13 -1.11 -23.58
C ILE A 238 2.93 -0.98 -22.62
N TYR A 239 2.11 0.07 -22.78
CA TYR A 239 0.85 0.24 -22.07
C TYR A 239 -0.08 -0.96 -22.29
N GLN A 240 -0.41 -1.29 -23.54
CA GLN A 240 -1.35 -2.36 -23.88
C GLN A 240 -0.89 -3.74 -23.37
N ARG A 241 0.42 -4.00 -23.32
CA ARG A 241 0.97 -5.26 -22.78
C ARG A 241 1.17 -5.27 -21.26
N ARG A 242 1.12 -4.10 -20.60
CA ARG A 242 1.39 -3.93 -19.15
C ARG A 242 2.73 -4.54 -18.69
N GLN A 243 3.73 -4.59 -19.58
CA GLN A 243 5.00 -5.29 -19.37
C GLN A 243 6.14 -4.67 -20.20
N GLY A 244 7.32 -4.53 -19.58
CA GLY A 244 8.57 -4.16 -20.26
C GLY A 244 9.61 -3.59 -19.29
N ARG A 245 10.83 -4.14 -19.28
CA ARG A 245 11.98 -3.53 -18.59
C ARG A 245 12.62 -2.50 -19.49
N LEU A 246 12.75 -1.28 -18.99
CA LEU A 246 13.25 -0.10 -19.72
C LEU A 246 14.40 0.58 -19.00
N LEU A 247 15.11 1.47 -19.68
CA LEU A 247 16.25 2.19 -19.11
C LEU A 247 15.79 3.40 -18.29
N THR A 248 16.46 3.62 -17.17
CA THR A 248 16.21 4.69 -16.21
C THR A 248 17.55 5.25 -15.75
N LEU A 249 17.62 6.56 -15.50
CA LEU A 249 18.86 7.22 -15.08
C LEU A 249 18.95 7.24 -13.54
N GLY A 250 20.06 6.75 -12.99
CA GLY A 250 20.39 6.86 -11.58
C GLY A 250 20.87 8.26 -11.19
N SER A 251 20.82 8.60 -9.90
CA SER A 251 21.42 9.83 -9.35
C SER A 251 22.96 9.88 -9.49
N ASP A 252 23.58 8.76 -9.83
CA ASP A 252 24.99 8.60 -10.18
C ASP A 252 25.28 8.79 -11.68
N TRP A 253 24.29 9.19 -12.47
CA TRP A 253 24.39 9.40 -13.92
C TRP A 253 24.66 8.12 -14.74
N THR A 254 24.33 6.95 -14.18
CA THR A 254 24.40 5.65 -14.86
C THR A 254 23.02 5.19 -15.36
N LEU A 255 22.98 4.43 -16.45
CA LEU A 255 21.74 3.86 -16.99
C LEU A 255 21.45 2.46 -16.44
N ARG A 256 20.22 2.25 -15.93
CA ARG A 256 19.82 1.04 -15.19
C ARG A 256 18.45 0.51 -15.64
N TRP A 257 18.30 -0.81 -15.73
CA TRP A 257 17.08 -1.49 -16.19
C TRP A 257 16.02 -1.69 -15.08
N THR A 258 14.90 -0.97 -15.18
CA THR A 258 13.81 -0.95 -14.19
C THR A 258 12.47 -1.40 -14.80
N GLU A 259 11.59 -1.99 -13.97
CA GLU A 259 10.19 -2.27 -14.36
C GLU A 259 9.28 -1.10 -13.96
N PRO A 260 8.39 -0.61 -14.86
CA PRO A 260 7.32 0.30 -14.49
C PRO A 260 6.34 -0.35 -13.51
N SER A 261 6.01 0.36 -12.44
CA SER A 261 5.01 -0.08 -11.46
C SER A 261 3.57 0.19 -11.91
N THR A 262 3.37 1.18 -12.79
CA THR A 262 2.05 1.56 -13.31
C THR A 262 2.16 2.03 -14.76
N PHE A 263 1.14 1.70 -15.56
CA PHE A 263 1.01 2.08 -16.97
C PHE A 263 -0.30 2.88 -17.11
N VAL A 264 -0.21 4.14 -17.52
CA VAL A 264 -1.32 5.10 -17.53
C VAL A 264 -1.64 5.53 -18.96
N ASP A 265 -2.94 5.55 -19.28
CA ASP A 265 -3.50 6.24 -20.44
C ASP A 265 -3.99 7.59 -19.95
N ASP A 266 -3.46 8.65 -20.55
CA ASP A 266 -3.62 10.03 -20.11
C ASP A 266 -4.46 10.85 -21.12
N GLY A 267 -5.12 10.15 -22.06
CA GLY A 267 -6.09 10.72 -22.99
C GLY A 267 -5.46 11.50 -24.13
N ILE A 268 -6.25 12.38 -24.76
CA ILE A 268 -5.80 13.26 -25.84
C ILE A 268 -5.36 14.60 -25.25
N LYS A 269 -4.11 15.01 -25.50
CA LYS A 269 -3.52 16.27 -25.00
C LYS A 269 -2.71 17.00 -26.08
N PRO A 270 -2.51 18.32 -25.98
CA PRO A 270 -1.59 19.07 -26.83
C PRO A 270 -0.16 18.56 -26.69
N VAL A 271 0.44 18.21 -27.83
CA VAL A 271 1.77 17.62 -27.95
C VAL A 271 2.68 18.54 -28.76
N PHE A 272 3.94 18.59 -28.33
CA PHE A 272 5.02 19.38 -28.89
C PHE A 272 6.17 18.43 -29.27
N ARG A 273 6.71 18.61 -30.47
CA ARG A 273 7.90 17.93 -30.95
C ARG A 273 9.12 18.73 -30.54
N VAL A 274 10.04 18.09 -29.83
CA VAL A 274 11.32 18.69 -29.44
C VAL A 274 12.41 18.01 -30.22
N THR A 275 13.20 18.79 -30.96
CA THR A 275 14.29 18.29 -31.81
C THR A 275 15.63 18.79 -31.28
N THR A 276 16.62 17.90 -31.17
CA THR A 276 17.99 18.23 -30.70
C THR A 276 18.97 18.42 -31.87
N ARG A 277 20.21 18.87 -31.60
CA ARG A 277 21.25 19.20 -32.59
C ARG A 277 21.94 17.96 -33.18
N LEU A 278 21.89 16.81 -32.51
CA LEU A 278 22.08 15.49 -33.12
C LEU A 278 20.83 15.01 -33.89
N GLY A 279 19.78 15.82 -33.99
CA GLY A 279 18.54 15.49 -34.69
C GLY A 279 17.67 14.44 -33.99
N ARG A 280 17.93 14.10 -32.71
CA ARG A 280 17.01 13.25 -31.93
C ARG A 280 15.70 14.03 -31.73
N ALA A 281 14.57 13.34 -31.65
CA ALA A 281 13.30 14.01 -31.42
C ALA A 281 12.35 13.19 -30.55
N VAL A 282 11.61 13.89 -29.69
CA VAL A 282 10.54 13.34 -28.85
C VAL A 282 9.26 14.14 -29.03
N GLU A 283 8.11 13.47 -28.99
CA GLU A 283 6.80 14.11 -28.99
C GLU A 283 6.12 13.93 -27.64
N CYS A 284 5.85 15.05 -26.99
CA CYS A 284 5.52 15.07 -25.57
C CYS A 284 4.67 16.31 -25.21
N THR A 285 3.99 16.29 -24.06
CA THR A 285 3.17 17.44 -23.63
C THR A 285 4.02 18.66 -23.25
N ALA A 286 3.45 19.88 -23.19
CA ALA A 286 4.20 21.09 -22.76
C ALA A 286 4.73 20.99 -21.32
N VAL A 287 4.06 20.21 -20.49
CA VAL A 287 4.47 19.85 -19.13
C VAL A 287 5.41 18.64 -19.10
N HIS A 288 5.74 18.04 -20.26
CA HIS A 288 6.74 16.99 -20.37
C HIS A 288 8.14 17.55 -20.16
N PRO A 289 8.89 17.03 -19.19
CA PRO A 289 10.19 17.60 -18.85
C PRO A 289 11.41 16.82 -19.32
N PHE A 290 12.56 17.50 -19.22
CA PHE A 290 13.85 17.10 -19.75
C PHE A 290 14.93 17.30 -18.67
N LEU A 291 16.01 16.52 -18.70
CA LEU A 291 17.22 16.82 -17.91
C LEU A 291 18.03 17.86 -18.66
N THR A 292 18.44 18.98 -18.04
CA THR A 292 19.55 19.80 -18.56
C THR A 292 20.80 19.65 -17.69
N ILE A 293 21.91 20.28 -18.09
CA ILE A 293 23.20 20.30 -17.37
C ILE A 293 23.03 20.61 -15.87
N ASP A 294 22.06 21.45 -15.57
CA ASP A 294 21.75 22.05 -14.28
C ASP A 294 20.43 21.53 -13.70
N GLY A 295 19.99 20.35 -14.19
CA GLY A 295 18.86 19.61 -13.66
C GLY A 295 17.56 19.75 -14.46
N TRP A 296 16.50 19.17 -13.91
CA TRP A 296 15.20 18.99 -14.56
C TRP A 296 14.47 20.31 -14.93
N LEU A 297 13.85 20.37 -16.12
CA LEU A 297 12.93 21.45 -16.55
C LEU A 297 11.76 20.93 -17.41
N PRO A 298 10.51 21.40 -17.22
CA PRO A 298 9.40 21.14 -18.15
C PRO A 298 9.64 21.80 -19.51
N LEU A 299 9.11 21.23 -20.59
CA LEU A 299 9.25 21.77 -21.95
C LEU A 299 8.77 23.22 -22.09
N ALA A 300 7.71 23.60 -21.39
CA ALA A 300 7.22 24.98 -21.33
C ALA A 300 8.23 25.99 -20.74
N ALA A 301 9.34 25.54 -20.15
CA ALA A 301 10.46 26.36 -19.69
C ALA A 301 11.71 26.27 -20.60
N LEU A 302 11.76 25.32 -21.54
CA LEU A 302 12.88 25.12 -22.46
C LEU A 302 12.75 25.98 -23.72
N ARG A 303 13.89 26.26 -24.35
CA ARG A 303 14.02 27.06 -25.57
C ARG A 303 15.03 26.42 -26.52
N THR A 304 14.95 26.77 -27.81
CA THR A 304 16.03 26.50 -28.76
C THR A 304 17.33 27.12 -28.23
N GLY A 305 18.38 26.31 -28.13
CA GLY A 305 19.67 26.63 -27.51
C GLY A 305 19.92 25.92 -26.17
N ASP A 306 18.88 25.48 -25.44
CA ASP A 306 19.05 24.78 -24.17
C ASP A 306 19.63 23.38 -24.37
N ARG A 307 20.43 22.90 -23.41
CA ARG A 307 21.12 21.61 -23.52
C ARG A 307 20.49 20.54 -22.66
N VAL A 308 19.85 19.57 -23.32
CA VAL A 308 19.21 18.42 -22.70
C VAL A 308 20.11 17.18 -22.71
N ALA A 309 19.97 16.34 -21.70
CA ALA A 309 20.72 15.10 -21.59
C ALA A 309 20.06 13.99 -22.41
N VAL A 310 20.88 13.31 -23.19
CA VAL A 310 20.53 12.14 -23.99
C VAL A 310 21.60 11.06 -23.76
N PRO A 311 21.32 9.75 -23.85
CA PRO A 311 22.34 8.72 -23.69
C PRO A 311 23.51 8.91 -24.64
N ARG A 312 24.72 8.77 -24.09
CA ARG A 312 26.00 8.65 -24.80
C ARG A 312 26.19 7.24 -25.39
N LYS A 313 25.60 6.23 -24.74
CA LYS A 313 25.80 4.81 -25.01
C LYS A 313 24.60 4.01 -24.51
N VAL A 314 24.16 2.98 -25.25
CA VAL A 314 22.98 2.17 -24.86
C VAL A 314 23.20 0.68 -25.19
N GLU A 315 23.90 -0.08 -24.35
CA GLU A 315 24.33 -1.46 -24.68
C GLU A 315 23.24 -2.54 -24.57
N ALA A 316 22.05 -2.29 -25.12
CA ALA A 316 20.99 -3.29 -25.27
C ALA A 316 21.18 -4.08 -26.57
N PHE A 317 21.58 -5.35 -26.45
CA PHE A 317 21.69 -6.29 -27.57
C PHE A 317 20.89 -7.55 -27.23
N GLY A 318 20.10 -8.04 -28.17
CA GLY A 318 19.24 -9.20 -27.94
C GLY A 318 19.97 -10.54 -28.11
N THR A 319 19.30 -11.62 -27.70
CA THR A 319 19.88 -12.97 -27.66
C THR A 319 19.39 -13.89 -28.79
N ARG A 320 18.75 -13.34 -29.83
CA ARG A 320 18.11 -14.13 -30.90
C ARG A 320 18.91 -14.04 -32.21
N PRO A 321 19.83 -14.97 -32.49
CA PRO A 321 20.60 -14.92 -33.72
C PRO A 321 19.73 -15.21 -34.95
N LEU A 322 19.96 -14.45 -36.02
CA LEU A 322 19.53 -14.77 -37.39
C LEU A 322 20.69 -15.47 -38.13
N ARG A 323 20.44 -16.06 -39.30
CA ARG A 323 21.53 -16.55 -40.16
C ARG A 323 22.22 -15.37 -40.84
N GLU A 324 23.54 -15.44 -41.05
CA GLU A 324 24.30 -14.35 -41.69
C GLU A 324 23.80 -13.98 -43.09
N CYS A 325 23.28 -14.97 -43.83
CA CYS A 325 22.66 -14.76 -45.14
C CYS A 325 21.31 -14.03 -45.04
N GLU A 326 20.57 -14.15 -43.93
CA GLU A 326 19.35 -13.39 -43.68
C GLU A 326 19.71 -11.94 -43.31
N ILE A 327 20.68 -11.75 -42.41
CA ILE A 327 21.19 -10.42 -42.03
C ILE A 327 21.71 -9.66 -43.26
N THR A 328 22.51 -10.32 -44.10
CA THR A 328 23.07 -9.70 -45.31
C THR A 328 21.97 -9.37 -46.32
N ARG A 329 20.95 -10.21 -46.50
CA ARG A 329 19.80 -9.90 -47.36
C ARG A 329 18.96 -8.73 -46.84
N ILE A 330 18.72 -8.67 -45.52
CA ILE A 330 17.99 -7.57 -44.88
C ILE A 330 18.79 -6.27 -45.00
N ALA A 331 20.10 -6.29 -44.71
CA ALA A 331 20.96 -5.11 -44.82
C ALA A 331 21.04 -4.56 -46.26
N ASN A 332 21.14 -5.43 -47.27
CA ASN A 332 21.13 -5.01 -48.67
C ASN A 332 19.77 -4.39 -49.05
N ALA A 333 18.65 -5.05 -48.72
CA ALA A 333 17.31 -4.56 -49.05
C ALA A 333 16.91 -3.28 -48.29
N VAL A 334 17.47 -3.04 -47.10
CA VAL A 334 17.36 -1.75 -46.41
C VAL A 334 18.26 -0.69 -47.07
N GLY A 335 19.42 -1.11 -47.59
CA GLY A 335 20.40 -0.25 -48.26
C GLY A 335 20.00 0.23 -49.66
N ASP A 336 19.25 -0.57 -50.41
CA ASP A 336 18.69 -0.21 -51.72
C ASP A 336 17.27 0.38 -51.65
N GLY A 337 16.66 0.42 -50.45
CA GLY A 337 15.33 0.98 -50.19
C GLY A 337 14.16 0.01 -50.44
N SER A 338 14.42 -1.24 -50.82
CA SER A 338 13.36 -2.26 -51.04
C SER A 338 12.68 -2.74 -49.74
N LEU A 339 13.26 -2.45 -48.57
CA LEU A 339 12.76 -2.92 -47.27
C LEU A 339 12.91 -1.84 -46.20
N GLU A 340 11.80 -1.21 -45.83
CA GLU A 340 11.74 -0.21 -44.75
C GLU A 340 10.44 -0.37 -43.95
N PRO A 341 10.42 -0.17 -42.60
CA PRO A 341 11.54 0.10 -41.69
C PRO A 341 12.44 -1.13 -41.47
N ILE A 342 13.54 -0.94 -40.72
CA ILE A 342 14.42 -2.05 -40.31
C ILE A 342 13.57 -3.10 -39.56
N PRO A 343 13.60 -4.39 -39.95
CA PRO A 343 12.78 -5.41 -39.30
C PRO A 343 13.06 -5.54 -37.79
N PRO A 344 12.03 -5.60 -36.93
CA PRO A 344 12.19 -5.72 -35.47
C PRO A 344 13.11 -6.84 -35.00
N ALA A 345 13.23 -7.92 -35.79
CA ALA A 345 14.17 -9.02 -35.54
C ALA A 345 15.63 -8.55 -35.39
N VAL A 346 16.08 -7.61 -36.24
CA VAL A 346 17.48 -7.10 -36.26
C VAL A 346 17.85 -6.50 -34.90
N PHE A 347 16.96 -5.69 -34.31
CA PHE A 347 17.16 -5.07 -33.00
C PHE A 347 17.28 -6.07 -31.84
N THR A 348 16.78 -7.31 -32.04
CA THR A 348 16.88 -8.42 -31.06
C THR A 348 18.02 -9.41 -31.35
N THR A 349 18.89 -9.12 -32.32
CA THR A 349 20.07 -9.94 -32.60
C THR A 349 21.26 -9.63 -31.67
N PRO A 350 22.23 -10.56 -31.52
CA PRO A 350 23.47 -10.32 -30.80
C PRO A 350 24.32 -9.19 -31.38
N ARG A 351 25.19 -8.61 -30.54
CA ARG A 351 26.06 -7.46 -30.87
C ARG A 351 26.83 -7.61 -32.19
N GLU A 352 27.39 -8.79 -32.44
CA GLU A 352 28.14 -9.13 -33.66
C GLU A 352 27.26 -9.10 -34.92
N GLN A 353 26.00 -9.50 -34.78
CA GLN A 353 25.03 -9.54 -35.88
C GLN A 353 24.47 -8.16 -36.21
N VAL A 354 24.28 -7.30 -35.19
CA VAL A 354 23.99 -5.87 -35.41
C VAL A 354 25.18 -5.17 -36.08
N ALA A 355 26.42 -5.51 -35.70
CA ALA A 355 27.61 -4.99 -36.36
C ALA A 355 27.71 -5.45 -37.83
N LEU A 356 27.45 -6.73 -38.11
CA LEU A 356 27.38 -7.27 -39.47
C LEU A 356 26.28 -6.60 -40.31
N PHE A 357 25.10 -6.34 -39.72
CA PHE A 357 24.02 -5.60 -40.37
C PHE A 357 24.47 -4.19 -40.77
N LEU A 358 25.02 -3.41 -39.83
CA LEU A 358 25.49 -2.05 -40.09
C LEU A 358 26.66 -2.03 -41.09
N HIS A 359 27.59 -2.98 -41.00
CA HIS A 359 28.72 -3.14 -41.93
C HIS A 359 28.25 -3.36 -43.38
N ARG A 360 27.20 -4.18 -43.58
CA ARG A 360 26.60 -4.41 -44.91
C ARG A 360 25.76 -3.21 -45.37
N LEU A 361 25.02 -2.56 -44.47
CA LEU A 361 24.21 -1.38 -44.79
C LEU A 361 25.07 -0.20 -45.26
N PHE A 362 26.15 0.11 -44.53
CA PHE A 362 27.13 1.14 -44.92
C PHE A 362 27.99 0.73 -46.12
N ALA A 363 28.01 -0.55 -46.52
CA ALA A 363 28.61 -0.98 -47.78
C ALA A 363 27.76 -0.60 -49.00
N ALA A 364 26.43 -0.62 -48.88
CA ALA A 364 25.50 -0.36 -49.98
C ALA A 364 25.36 1.13 -50.29
N ALA A 365 25.08 1.96 -49.27
CA ALA A 365 24.80 3.39 -49.44
C ALA A 365 25.61 4.30 -48.49
N GLY A 366 26.58 3.77 -47.75
CA GLY A 366 27.45 4.54 -46.86
C GLY A 366 28.58 5.27 -47.60
N TRP A 367 28.83 6.51 -47.19
CA TRP A 367 29.96 7.33 -47.65
C TRP A 367 30.93 7.63 -46.51
N ALA A 368 32.18 7.94 -46.88
CA ALA A 368 33.21 8.31 -45.93
C ALA A 368 34.25 9.22 -46.61
N VAL A 369 34.62 10.32 -45.93
CA VAL A 369 35.48 11.39 -46.44
C VAL A 369 36.48 11.81 -45.36
N VAL A 370 37.68 12.23 -45.77
CA VAL A 370 38.64 12.93 -44.90
C VAL A 370 39.00 14.25 -45.59
N THR A 371 38.79 15.38 -44.93
CA THR A 371 39.07 16.71 -45.50
C THR A 371 40.53 17.10 -45.22
N PRO A 372 41.42 17.22 -46.23
CA PRO A 372 42.85 17.38 -46.00
C PRO A 372 43.22 18.65 -45.22
N ALA A 373 42.50 19.75 -45.45
CA ALA A 373 42.79 21.06 -44.83
C ALA A 373 42.37 21.16 -43.35
N SER A 374 41.40 20.37 -42.89
CA SER A 374 40.85 20.45 -41.52
C SER A 374 41.16 19.23 -40.67
N ARG A 375 41.73 18.16 -41.24
CA ARG A 375 41.92 16.83 -40.62
C ARG A 375 40.63 16.19 -40.08
N LEU A 376 39.46 16.70 -40.44
CA LEU A 376 38.18 16.11 -40.06
C LEU A 376 37.90 14.89 -40.95
N ALA A 377 37.69 13.75 -40.30
CA ALA A 377 37.10 12.57 -40.91
C ALA A 377 35.59 12.56 -40.66
N GLN A 378 34.82 12.16 -41.66
CA GLN A 378 33.37 12.04 -41.59
C GLN A 378 32.93 10.72 -42.22
N ILE A 379 32.01 10.03 -41.57
CA ILE A 379 31.26 8.90 -42.15
C ILE A 379 29.80 9.35 -42.26
N GLY A 380 29.11 8.98 -43.32
CA GLY A 380 27.67 9.22 -43.40
C GLY A 380 26.89 8.15 -44.15
N TYR A 381 25.57 8.19 -43.98
CA TYR A 381 24.60 7.35 -44.67
C TYR A 381 23.39 8.21 -45.04
N GLY A 382 23.01 8.21 -46.32
CA GLY A 382 21.86 8.96 -46.83
C GLY A 382 20.64 8.08 -47.07
N THR A 383 19.45 8.56 -46.74
CA THR A 383 18.16 7.94 -47.08
C THR A 383 17.09 9.02 -47.25
N VAL A 384 16.03 8.75 -48.00
CA VAL A 384 14.86 9.66 -48.07
C VAL A 384 13.98 9.60 -46.82
N SER A 385 14.15 8.58 -45.96
CA SER A 385 13.30 8.35 -44.78
C SER A 385 13.92 8.80 -43.47
N GLU A 386 13.17 9.64 -42.76
CA GLU A 386 13.45 10.02 -41.38
C GLU A 386 13.46 8.79 -40.45
N ARG A 387 12.51 7.86 -40.61
CA ARG A 387 12.38 6.70 -39.72
C ARG A 387 13.56 5.75 -39.86
N LEU A 388 13.99 5.46 -41.10
CA LEU A 388 15.17 4.63 -41.32
C LEU A 388 16.43 5.32 -40.75
N ALA A 389 16.59 6.62 -40.98
CA ALA A 389 17.73 7.36 -40.45
C ALA A 389 17.79 7.37 -38.92
N ARG A 390 16.66 7.57 -38.23
CA ARG A 390 16.52 7.44 -36.77
C ARG A 390 16.84 6.04 -36.27
N GLN A 391 16.37 5.01 -36.96
CA GLN A 391 16.67 3.61 -36.60
C GLN A 391 18.16 3.27 -36.75
N ILE A 392 18.83 3.78 -37.78
CA ILE A 392 20.29 3.64 -37.96
C ILE A 392 21.04 4.38 -36.83
N GLN A 393 20.65 5.62 -36.53
CA GLN A 393 21.20 6.41 -35.42
C GLN A 393 21.09 5.65 -34.07
N HIS A 394 19.92 5.02 -33.81
CA HIS A 394 19.72 4.20 -32.60
C HIS A 394 20.60 2.95 -32.58
N LEU A 395 20.76 2.24 -33.71
CA LEU A 395 21.63 1.06 -33.78
C LEU A 395 23.11 1.43 -33.56
N LEU A 396 23.57 2.59 -34.04
CA LEU A 396 24.92 3.11 -33.80
C LEU A 396 25.14 3.45 -32.31
N LEU A 397 24.17 4.11 -31.67
CA LEU A 397 24.22 4.48 -30.26
C LEU A 397 24.47 3.27 -29.32
N ARG A 398 24.02 2.06 -29.73
CA ARG A 398 24.27 0.82 -28.97
C ARG A 398 25.74 0.42 -28.89
N PHE A 399 26.56 0.85 -29.85
CA PHE A 399 28.01 0.62 -29.82
C PHE A 399 28.77 1.73 -29.06
N GLY A 400 28.08 2.77 -28.59
CA GLY A 400 28.68 4.01 -28.07
C GLY A 400 29.11 4.96 -29.19
N ILE A 401 28.47 4.89 -30.36
CA ILE A 401 28.76 5.73 -31.52
C ILE A 401 27.71 6.83 -31.57
N ILE A 402 28.12 8.07 -31.34
CA ILE A 402 27.26 9.25 -31.48
C ILE A 402 27.23 9.64 -32.96
N ALA A 403 26.03 9.66 -33.54
CA ALA A 403 25.79 10.18 -34.88
C ALA A 403 24.77 11.32 -34.80
N GLY A 404 24.99 12.38 -35.57
CA GLY A 404 24.00 13.42 -35.81
C GLY A 404 23.11 13.06 -37.00
N LEU A 405 21.85 13.47 -36.94
CA LEU A 405 20.87 13.35 -38.01
C LEU A 405 20.60 14.74 -38.59
N ARG A 406 20.72 14.88 -39.92
CA ARG A 406 20.54 16.16 -40.63
C ARG A 406 19.66 15.96 -41.86
N GLN A 407 18.72 16.87 -42.11
CA GLN A 407 18.03 16.94 -43.39
C GLN A 407 18.80 17.80 -44.40
N THR A 408 18.83 17.36 -45.66
CA THR A 408 19.46 18.04 -46.79
C THR A 408 18.49 19.01 -47.47
N SER A 409 19.00 19.95 -48.27
CA SER A 409 18.18 20.87 -49.07
C SER A 409 17.35 20.19 -50.17
N ARG A 410 17.48 18.87 -50.35
CA ARG A 410 16.65 18.03 -51.24
C ARG A 410 15.67 17.14 -50.47
N GLY A 411 15.45 17.40 -49.18
CA GLY A 411 14.51 16.67 -48.32
C GLY A 411 15.00 15.32 -47.79
N ALA A 412 16.04 14.73 -48.39
CA ALA A 412 16.66 13.50 -47.89
C ALA A 412 17.39 13.71 -46.55
N TRP A 413 17.45 12.66 -45.74
CA TRP A 413 18.07 12.62 -44.42
C TRP A 413 19.45 11.97 -44.48
N GLU A 414 20.40 12.53 -43.74
CA GLU A 414 21.75 12.00 -43.57
C GLU A 414 22.04 11.73 -42.09
N VAL A 415 22.44 10.50 -41.79
CA VAL A 415 23.10 10.13 -40.54
C VAL A 415 24.59 10.41 -40.72
N GLN A 416 25.19 11.28 -39.91
CA GLN A 416 26.59 11.70 -40.01
C GLN A 416 27.33 11.46 -38.69
N LEU A 417 28.47 10.78 -38.76
CA LEU A 417 29.45 10.66 -37.69
C LEU A 417 30.54 11.71 -37.94
N THR A 418 30.68 12.65 -37.01
CA THR A 418 31.58 13.81 -37.16
C THR A 418 32.58 13.97 -36.02
N ASP A 419 32.42 13.25 -34.91
CA ASP A 419 33.38 13.24 -33.81
C ASP A 419 34.44 12.13 -34.00
N PRO A 420 35.70 12.35 -33.57
CA PRO A 420 36.77 11.36 -33.79
C PRO A 420 36.60 10.05 -33.03
N ALA A 421 35.93 10.04 -31.87
CA ALA A 421 35.81 8.86 -31.01
C ALA A 421 34.75 7.89 -31.54
N SER A 422 33.60 8.40 -31.98
CA SER A 422 32.58 7.63 -32.69
C SER A 422 33.08 7.13 -34.04
N THR A 423 33.85 7.95 -34.76
CA THR A 423 34.48 7.56 -36.03
C THR A 423 35.49 6.42 -35.85
N LEU A 424 36.35 6.50 -34.83
CA LEU A 424 37.28 5.42 -34.47
C LEU A 424 36.54 4.16 -34.00
N THR A 425 35.52 4.31 -33.17
CA THR A 425 34.71 3.20 -32.65
C THR A 425 33.95 2.49 -33.78
N PHE A 426 33.40 3.23 -34.74
CA PHE A 426 32.81 2.67 -35.95
C PHE A 426 33.86 1.90 -36.77
N ALA A 427 35.02 2.50 -37.04
CA ALA A 427 36.08 1.88 -37.82
C ALA A 427 36.63 0.58 -37.18
N GLN A 428 36.67 0.51 -35.85
CA GLN A 428 37.14 -0.67 -35.11
C GLN A 428 36.06 -1.76 -34.91
N ARG A 429 34.79 -1.39 -34.74
CA ARG A 429 33.71 -2.33 -34.34
C ARG A 429 32.72 -2.70 -35.45
N ILE A 430 32.69 -1.94 -36.54
CA ILE A 430 31.75 -2.12 -37.67
C ILE A 430 32.54 -2.11 -38.98
N GLY A 431 33.24 -1.02 -39.29
CA GLY A 431 34.01 -0.84 -40.51
C GLY A 431 33.14 -0.70 -41.78
N ILE A 432 33.78 -0.41 -42.91
CA ILE A 432 33.14 -0.37 -44.24
C ILE A 432 33.96 -1.27 -45.18
N PRO A 433 33.38 -2.32 -45.79
CA PRO A 433 34.11 -3.21 -46.68
C PRO A 433 34.52 -2.48 -47.97
N GLY A 434 35.59 -2.95 -48.62
CA GLY A 434 36.19 -2.29 -49.79
C GLY A 434 36.99 -1.01 -49.48
N ARG A 435 36.62 -0.24 -48.44
CA ARG A 435 37.30 1.01 -48.04
C ARG A 435 38.51 0.81 -47.11
N ALA A 436 39.22 -0.31 -47.22
CA ALA A 436 40.37 -0.64 -46.35
C ALA A 436 41.52 0.41 -46.40
N ARG A 437 41.69 1.08 -47.54
CA ARG A 437 42.62 2.21 -47.71
C ARG A 437 42.27 3.39 -46.80
N TRP A 438 40.99 3.74 -46.70
CA TRP A 438 40.50 4.85 -45.89
C TRP A 438 40.75 4.62 -44.39
N VAL A 439 40.60 3.38 -43.90
CA VAL A 439 40.93 3.04 -42.49
C VAL A 439 42.42 3.24 -42.20
N LYS A 440 43.31 2.88 -43.13
CA LYS A 440 44.76 3.13 -43.02
C LYS A 440 45.13 4.62 -43.08
N GLU A 441 44.44 5.41 -43.91
CA GLU A 441 44.67 6.85 -44.03
C GLU A 441 44.10 7.65 -42.84
N LEU A 442 43.05 7.15 -42.18
CA LEU A 442 42.34 7.83 -41.09
C LEU A 442 42.94 7.59 -39.71
N LEU A 443 43.42 6.38 -39.40
CA LEU A 443 44.03 6.04 -38.11
C LEU A 443 45.13 7.04 -37.69
N PRO A 444 46.09 7.43 -38.57
CA PRO A 444 47.09 8.45 -38.24
C PRO A 444 46.48 9.84 -38.02
N VAL A 445 45.45 10.22 -38.77
CA VAL A 445 44.84 11.56 -38.71
C VAL A 445 44.06 11.76 -37.40
N VAL A 446 43.32 10.74 -36.95
CA VAL A 446 42.64 10.75 -35.65
C VAL A 446 43.65 10.72 -34.49
N ALA A 447 44.75 9.96 -34.61
CA ALA A 447 45.79 9.90 -33.59
C ALA A 447 46.65 11.19 -33.51
N ALA A 448 46.89 11.87 -34.63
CA ALA A 448 47.78 13.05 -34.72
C ALA A 448 47.10 14.40 -34.44
N GLY A 449 45.87 14.39 -33.91
CA GLY A 449 45.16 15.57 -33.42
C GLY A 449 44.47 16.41 -34.50
N GLY A 450 43.15 16.54 -34.38
CA GLY A 450 42.31 17.49 -35.11
C GLY A 450 41.37 18.20 -34.13
N ARG A 451 41.70 19.46 -33.77
CA ARG A 451 41.05 20.34 -32.77
C ARG A 451 40.82 19.72 -31.38
N LYS A 452 41.44 20.31 -30.35
CA LYS A 452 40.93 20.19 -28.97
C LYS A 452 39.46 20.65 -28.93
N PRO A 453 38.57 20.00 -28.16
CA PRO A 453 37.37 20.65 -27.63
C PRO A 453 37.75 21.94 -26.89
N ASN A 454 36.83 22.90 -26.82
CA ASN A 454 37.16 24.27 -26.41
C ASN A 454 37.83 24.32 -25.01
N PRO A 455 39.03 24.93 -24.87
CA PRO A 455 39.66 25.09 -23.56
C PRO A 455 38.88 26.03 -22.61
N ASP A 456 38.13 26.99 -23.15
CA ASP A 456 37.31 27.89 -22.35
C ASP A 456 35.97 27.25 -21.98
N ALA A 457 35.95 26.68 -20.78
CA ALA A 457 34.77 26.39 -19.96
C ALA A 457 35.14 26.29 -18.46
N LEU A 458 36.42 26.03 -18.13
CA LEU A 458 36.96 26.02 -16.78
C LEU A 458 38.31 26.76 -16.73
N ALA A 459 38.34 27.88 -16.02
CA ALA A 459 39.58 28.60 -15.73
C ALA A 459 40.48 27.80 -14.77
N PRO A 460 41.82 27.96 -14.82
CA PRO A 460 42.76 27.12 -14.06
C PRO A 460 42.86 27.52 -12.57
N ALA A 461 41.80 27.28 -11.81
CA ALA A 461 41.77 27.35 -10.35
C ALA A 461 40.84 26.24 -9.79
N VAL A 462 41.05 25.88 -8.52
CA VAL A 462 40.36 24.80 -7.77
C VAL A 462 40.68 23.37 -8.25
N ARG A 463 41.11 22.52 -7.31
CA ARG A 463 41.30 21.07 -7.49
C ARG A 463 40.26 20.33 -6.66
N GLU A 464 39.10 20.00 -7.23
CA GLU A 464 38.06 19.22 -6.54
C GLU A 464 37.41 18.16 -7.46
N GLU A 465 36.78 17.15 -6.84
CA GLU A 465 36.31 15.92 -7.50
C GLU A 465 35.20 16.01 -8.58
N PRO A 466 34.25 16.99 -8.62
CA PRO A 466 33.01 16.84 -9.40
C PRO A 466 33.18 16.49 -10.88
N LEU A 467 34.25 16.97 -11.51
CA LEU A 467 34.52 16.80 -12.93
C LEU A 467 34.86 15.37 -13.34
N GLY A 468 35.32 14.52 -12.42
CA GLY A 468 35.54 13.10 -12.70
C GLY A 468 34.26 12.38 -13.11
N ARG A 469 33.14 12.70 -12.46
CA ARG A 469 31.82 12.09 -12.71
C ARG A 469 31.22 12.53 -14.05
N LEU A 470 31.43 13.80 -14.43
CA LEU A 470 31.03 14.33 -15.73
C LEU A 470 31.82 13.70 -16.89
N ALA A 471 33.10 13.36 -16.67
CA ALA A 471 33.89 12.63 -17.65
C ALA A 471 33.40 11.18 -17.85
N SER A 472 32.98 10.51 -16.77
CA SER A 472 32.65 9.07 -16.76
C SER A 472 31.17 8.70 -16.97
N SER A 473 30.26 9.66 -17.15
CA SER A 473 28.82 9.39 -17.21
C SER A 473 28.33 8.73 -18.51
N ASP A 474 27.20 8.03 -18.44
CA ASP A 474 26.48 7.42 -19.59
C ASP A 474 25.74 8.47 -20.45
N VAL A 475 25.92 9.76 -20.18
CA VAL A 475 25.09 10.87 -20.65
C VAL A 475 25.88 11.82 -21.54
N TYR A 476 25.21 12.34 -22.58
CA TYR A 476 25.71 13.36 -23.49
C TYR A 476 24.77 14.57 -23.47
N TRP A 477 25.33 15.77 -23.52
CA TRP A 477 24.59 17.02 -23.50
C TRP A 477 24.36 17.53 -24.93
N ASP A 478 23.13 17.39 -25.42
CA ASP A 478 22.74 17.83 -26.75
C ASP A 478 21.80 19.02 -26.72
N GLU A 479 21.84 19.84 -27.77
CA GLU A 479 21.27 21.18 -27.79
C GLU A 479 19.91 21.17 -28.51
N ILE A 480 18.86 21.76 -27.95
CA ILE A 480 17.56 21.86 -28.61
C ILE A 480 17.67 22.81 -29.80
N VAL A 481 17.26 22.35 -30.99
CA VAL A 481 17.21 23.17 -32.21
C VAL A 481 15.79 23.62 -32.55
N SER A 482 14.76 22.83 -32.22
CA SER A 482 13.36 23.27 -32.37
C SER A 482 12.42 22.70 -31.30
N ILE A 483 11.37 23.46 -31.02
CA ILE A 483 10.20 23.08 -30.20
C ILE A 483 8.98 23.50 -31.02
N GLU A 484 8.22 22.53 -31.52
CA GLU A 484 7.14 22.74 -32.51
C GLU A 484 5.82 22.14 -32.01
N PRO A 485 4.69 22.88 -32.00
CA PRO A 485 3.39 22.32 -31.65
C PRO A 485 2.88 21.38 -32.75
N VAL A 486 2.55 20.14 -32.39
CA VAL A 486 2.08 19.08 -33.33
C VAL A 486 0.54 18.97 -33.34
N GLY A 487 -0.13 19.65 -32.41
CA GLY A 487 -1.56 19.50 -32.14
C GLY A 487 -1.83 18.45 -31.08
N SER A 488 -3.09 18.00 -30.96
CA SER A 488 -3.51 17.09 -29.89
C SER A 488 -3.40 15.62 -30.30
N LYS A 489 -2.63 14.83 -29.54
CA LYS A 489 -2.44 13.38 -29.73
C LYS A 489 -2.83 12.60 -28.48
N GLN A 490 -3.10 11.29 -28.63
CA GLN A 490 -3.19 10.37 -27.50
C GLN A 490 -1.82 10.30 -26.79
N VAL A 491 -1.81 10.38 -25.46
CA VAL A 491 -0.62 10.32 -24.62
C VAL A 491 -0.71 9.26 -23.52
N TYR A 492 0.43 8.68 -23.18
CA TYR A 492 0.60 7.67 -22.14
C TYR A 492 1.73 8.05 -21.17
N ASP A 493 1.69 7.56 -19.93
CA ASP A 493 2.68 7.82 -18.87
C ASP A 493 3.04 6.52 -18.14
N LEU A 494 4.30 6.38 -17.69
CA LEU A 494 4.84 5.20 -17.00
C LEU A 494 5.37 5.60 -15.61
N THR A 495 4.81 5.01 -14.56
CA THR A 495 5.29 5.27 -13.19
C THR A 495 6.46 4.34 -12.86
N ILE A 496 7.60 4.93 -12.50
CA ILE A 496 8.85 4.22 -12.21
C ILE A 496 9.18 4.31 -10.71
N PRO A 497 9.46 3.19 -10.01
CA PRO A 497 9.97 3.21 -8.63
C PRO A 497 11.38 3.80 -8.50
N ASN A 498 11.67 4.43 -7.37
CA ASN A 498 13.00 4.86 -6.88
C ASN A 498 13.72 5.95 -7.70
N THR A 499 13.86 5.80 -9.02
CA THR A 499 14.48 6.81 -9.90
C THR A 499 13.47 7.82 -10.43
N HIS A 500 12.18 7.46 -10.41
CA HIS A 500 11.04 8.26 -10.89
C HIS A 500 11.17 8.77 -12.34
N ASN A 501 12.08 8.20 -13.13
CA ASN A 501 12.37 8.64 -14.49
C ASN A 501 12.64 7.45 -15.43
N PHE A 502 12.42 7.62 -16.73
CA PHE A 502 12.69 6.60 -17.75
C PHE A 502 13.09 7.22 -19.07
N VAL A 503 14.06 6.61 -19.75
CA VAL A 503 14.62 7.06 -21.03
C VAL A 503 13.66 6.66 -22.16
N ALA A 504 12.93 7.63 -22.70
CA ALA A 504 12.02 7.45 -23.83
C ALA A 504 12.24 8.55 -24.87
N ASN A 505 12.53 8.17 -26.12
CA ASN A 505 13.20 9.06 -27.09
C ASN A 505 14.35 9.90 -26.43
N ASP A 506 15.00 9.29 -25.42
CA ASP A 506 16.19 9.73 -24.68
C ASP A 506 16.12 10.62 -23.36
N ILE A 507 14.98 10.86 -22.62
CA ILE A 507 14.86 11.99 -21.59
C ILE A 507 13.89 11.80 -20.32
N CYS A 508 13.90 12.62 -19.20
CA CYS A 508 13.48 12.31 -17.75
C CYS A 508 13.00 13.48 -16.72
N VAL A 509 12.55 13.28 -15.40
CA VAL A 509 12.12 14.37 -14.34
C VAL A 509 11.74 14.13 -12.81
N HIS A 510 11.57 15.23 -11.95
CA HIS A 510 10.68 15.41 -10.72
C HIS A 510 10.08 16.87 -10.29
N ASN A 511 9.38 17.06 -9.10
CA ASN A 511 8.54 18.20 -8.52
C ASN A 511 8.77 18.53 -6.98
N THR A 512 8.79 19.78 -6.44
CA THR A 512 8.95 20.00 -4.95
C THR A 512 8.34 21.25 -4.24
N THR A 513 7.88 22.30 -4.93
CA THR A 513 8.09 23.70 -4.46
C THR A 513 7.45 24.24 -3.15
N LEU A 514 6.18 23.99 -2.80
CA LEU A 514 5.47 24.85 -1.81
C LEU A 514 6.10 24.89 -0.40
N CYS A 515 6.40 23.73 0.17
CA CYS A 515 6.83 23.63 1.57
C CYS A 515 8.19 24.32 1.80
N THR A 516 9.01 24.39 0.75
CA THR A 516 10.27 25.13 0.72
C THR A 516 10.07 26.63 0.95
N ASN A 517 8.99 27.24 0.43
CA ASN A 517 8.70 28.66 0.69
C ASN A 517 8.23 28.91 2.13
N ILE A 518 7.51 27.96 2.75
CA ILE A 518 7.10 28.06 4.16
C ILE A 518 8.33 27.98 5.07
N ALA A 519 9.24 27.02 4.82
CA ALA A 519 10.51 26.91 5.54
C ALA A 519 11.39 28.15 5.40
N GLN A 520 11.49 28.68 4.17
CA GLN A 520 12.18 29.92 3.84
C GLN A 520 11.64 31.11 4.64
N HIS A 521 10.31 31.29 4.72
CA HIS A 521 9.71 32.39 5.49
C HIS A 521 9.93 32.25 7.00
N ALA A 522 9.73 31.04 7.56
CA ALA A 522 9.94 30.79 8.98
C ALA A 522 11.40 31.08 9.42
N ALA A 523 12.38 30.70 8.61
CA ALA A 523 13.80 30.92 8.92
C ALA A 523 14.29 32.35 8.61
N LEU A 524 13.82 33.00 7.54
CA LEU A 524 14.26 34.36 7.19
C LEU A 524 13.54 35.45 7.98
N THR A 525 12.21 35.38 8.06
CA THR A 525 11.39 36.45 8.66
C THR A 525 11.21 36.25 10.16
N ASN A 526 10.85 35.03 10.59
CA ASN A 526 10.62 34.75 12.01
C ASN A 526 11.91 34.35 12.76
N LYS A 527 13.04 34.19 12.03
CA LYS A 527 14.34 33.69 12.53
C LYS A 527 14.22 32.38 13.36
N LEU A 528 13.19 31.58 13.07
CA LEU A 528 12.94 30.30 13.74
C LEU A 528 13.80 29.19 13.09
N PRO A 529 14.51 28.36 13.87
CA PRO A 529 15.28 27.24 13.31
C PRO A 529 14.38 26.18 12.68
N VAL A 530 14.68 25.80 11.43
CA VAL A 530 13.92 24.84 10.62
C VAL A 530 14.80 23.67 10.22
N ALA A 531 14.34 22.44 10.42
CA ALA A 531 14.97 21.25 9.85
C ALA A 531 14.20 20.75 8.62
N VAL A 532 14.90 20.42 7.54
CA VAL A 532 14.34 19.87 6.31
C VAL A 532 15.00 18.53 5.97
N PHE A 533 14.21 17.46 6.07
CA PHE A 533 14.59 16.11 5.65
C PHE A 533 14.13 15.91 4.21
N SER A 534 15.06 15.94 3.24
CA SER A 534 14.74 15.75 1.82
C SER A 534 15.28 14.41 1.33
N LEU A 535 14.37 13.47 1.15
CA LEU A 535 14.61 12.08 0.75
C LEU A 535 14.59 11.91 -0.78
N GLU A 536 14.18 12.95 -1.53
CA GLU A 536 14.07 12.94 -3.00
C GLU A 536 14.90 14.04 -3.70
N THR A 537 15.17 15.18 -3.05
CA THR A 537 15.94 16.30 -3.63
C THR A 537 17.28 16.45 -2.89
N SER A 538 18.40 16.66 -3.60
CA SER A 538 19.68 16.92 -2.93
C SER A 538 19.70 18.31 -2.25
N LYS A 539 20.51 18.46 -1.20
CA LYS A 539 20.60 19.74 -0.47
C LYS A 539 21.00 20.92 -1.37
N GLU A 540 21.85 20.70 -2.36
CA GLU A 540 22.31 21.73 -3.30
C GLU A 540 21.15 22.22 -4.19
N GLN A 541 20.35 21.29 -4.73
CA GLN A 541 19.18 21.61 -5.54
C GLN A 541 18.09 22.31 -4.72
N LEU A 542 17.94 21.96 -3.44
CA LEU A 542 17.02 22.62 -2.52
C LEU A 542 17.48 24.03 -2.18
N VAL A 543 18.75 24.23 -1.83
CA VAL A 543 19.35 25.55 -1.57
C VAL A 543 19.28 26.46 -2.80
N GLN A 544 19.55 25.93 -4.00
CA GLN A 544 19.43 26.70 -5.24
C GLN A 544 18.01 27.23 -5.47
N ARG A 545 16.98 26.40 -5.21
CA ARG A 545 15.56 26.81 -5.29
C ARG A 545 15.20 27.87 -4.25
N ILE A 546 15.68 27.73 -3.00
CA ILE A 546 15.49 28.74 -1.94
C ILE A 546 16.15 30.07 -2.35
N LEU A 547 17.37 30.03 -2.88
CA LEU A 547 18.13 31.20 -3.32
C LEU A 547 17.46 31.94 -4.50
N CYS A 548 16.97 31.20 -5.51
CA CYS A 548 16.20 31.78 -6.63
C CYS A 548 14.90 32.43 -6.15
N SER A 549 14.14 31.72 -5.30
CA SER A 549 12.92 32.22 -4.68
C SER A 549 13.19 33.53 -3.93
N GLU A 550 14.25 33.60 -3.12
CA GLU A 550 14.55 34.79 -2.34
C GLU A 550 15.10 35.95 -3.17
N ALA A 551 15.99 35.68 -4.12
CA ALA A 551 16.51 36.69 -5.05
C ALA A 551 15.45 37.20 -6.05
N ARG A 552 14.32 36.50 -6.20
CA ARG A 552 13.35 36.65 -7.32
C ARG A 552 14.06 36.59 -8.69
N VAL A 553 15.04 35.69 -8.80
CA VAL A 553 15.82 35.45 -10.02
C VAL A 553 15.38 34.12 -10.61
N ASP A 554 15.02 34.14 -11.90
CA ASP A 554 14.66 32.98 -12.69
C ASP A 554 15.67 31.84 -12.46
N ASN A 555 15.18 30.68 -12.03
CA ASN A 555 15.99 29.52 -11.71
C ASN A 555 16.80 29.06 -12.94
N THR A 556 16.26 29.24 -14.13
CA THR A 556 16.93 28.99 -15.41
C THR A 556 18.16 29.88 -15.59
N LYS A 557 18.13 31.15 -15.15
CA LYS A 557 19.29 32.05 -15.22
C LYS A 557 20.40 31.67 -14.24
N LEU A 558 20.07 31.40 -12.97
CA LEU A 558 21.08 30.99 -11.98
C LEU A 558 21.76 29.68 -12.39
N ARG A 559 20.98 28.77 -12.98
CA ARG A 559 21.44 27.50 -13.51
C ARG A 559 22.35 27.62 -14.73
N THR A 560 21.90 28.31 -15.78
CA THR A 560 22.64 28.46 -17.05
C THR A 560 23.81 29.45 -16.98
N GLY A 561 23.96 30.17 -15.86
CA GLY A 561 25.01 31.17 -15.66
C GLY A 561 24.76 32.52 -16.33
N PHE A 562 23.72 32.66 -17.16
CA PHE A 562 23.34 33.90 -17.84
C PHE A 562 22.61 34.87 -16.89
N LEU A 563 23.34 35.31 -15.86
CA LEU A 563 22.93 36.32 -14.89
C LEU A 563 23.41 37.70 -15.33
N ALA A 564 22.50 38.66 -15.42
CA ALA A 564 22.87 40.07 -15.53
C ALA A 564 23.48 40.58 -14.21
N ASP A 565 24.26 41.66 -14.25
CA ASP A 565 24.85 42.27 -13.05
C ASP A 565 23.80 42.68 -11.99
N GLU A 566 22.57 42.93 -12.40
CA GLU A 566 21.45 43.17 -11.49
C GLU A 566 20.98 41.88 -10.79
N ASP A 567 20.93 40.75 -11.51
CA ASP A 567 20.54 39.46 -10.96
C ASP A 567 21.63 38.90 -10.04
N TRP A 568 22.91 39.07 -10.38
CA TRP A 568 24.03 38.86 -9.46
C TRP A 568 23.90 39.70 -8.18
N ARG A 569 23.52 40.98 -8.29
CA ARG A 569 23.26 41.85 -7.12
C ARG A 569 22.00 41.47 -6.35
N LYS A 570 21.04 40.72 -6.91
CA LYS A 570 19.91 40.13 -6.16
C LYS A 570 20.37 38.88 -5.41
N LEU A 571 21.05 37.98 -6.09
CA LEU A 571 21.59 36.74 -5.53
C LEU A 571 22.58 36.99 -4.39
N ALA A 572 23.51 37.94 -4.53
CA ALA A 572 24.45 38.28 -3.46
C ALA A 572 23.75 38.79 -2.18
N ARG A 573 22.66 39.55 -2.32
CA ARG A 573 21.84 39.99 -1.17
C ARG A 573 21.07 38.82 -0.54
N ALA A 574 20.48 37.94 -1.37
CA ALA A 574 19.77 36.76 -0.90
C ALA A 574 20.71 35.71 -0.25
N MET A 575 21.96 35.55 -0.73
CA MET A 575 22.96 34.72 -0.05
C MET A 575 23.30 35.26 1.34
N GLY A 576 23.42 36.59 1.49
CA GLY A 576 23.65 37.22 2.80
C GLY A 576 22.53 36.92 3.80
N SER A 577 21.27 37.14 3.41
CA SER A 577 20.13 36.84 4.30
C SER A 577 19.97 35.33 4.59
N LEU A 578 20.30 34.47 3.62
CA LEU A 578 20.27 33.01 3.79
C LEU A 578 21.43 32.46 4.63
N SER A 579 22.61 33.08 4.62
CA SER A 579 23.72 32.68 5.50
C SER A 579 23.43 32.94 6.99
N GLU A 580 22.50 33.85 7.29
CA GLU A 580 21.97 34.10 8.64
C GLU A 580 20.63 33.37 8.92
N ALA A 581 20.17 32.50 8.02
CA ALA A 581 18.93 31.77 8.19
C ALA A 581 19.21 30.41 8.86
N PRO A 582 18.57 30.08 10.01
CA PRO A 582 18.81 28.83 10.72
C PRO A 582 18.09 27.63 10.04
N ILE A 583 18.45 27.34 8.79
CA ILE A 583 17.92 26.21 8.00
C ILE A 583 18.93 25.06 8.02
N PHE A 584 18.51 23.92 8.55
CA PHE A 584 19.29 22.69 8.61
C PHE A 584 18.72 21.67 7.61
N ILE A 585 19.53 21.22 6.65
CA ILE A 585 19.09 20.30 5.58
C ILE A 585 19.79 18.95 5.73
N ASP A 586 19.03 17.87 5.61
CA ASP A 586 19.49 16.49 5.65
C ASP A 586 18.98 15.75 4.40
N ASP A 587 19.89 15.37 3.51
CA ASP A 587 19.61 14.69 2.24
C ASP A 587 19.95 13.19 2.25
N SER A 588 19.82 12.56 3.43
CA SER A 588 19.98 11.12 3.63
C SER A 588 18.92 10.30 2.88
N ALA A 589 19.27 9.70 1.75
CA ALA A 589 18.36 8.97 0.85
C ALA A 589 17.62 7.75 1.46
N THR A 590 18.07 7.25 2.62
CA THR A 590 17.34 6.26 3.43
C THR A 590 17.40 6.74 4.88
N LEU A 591 16.25 7.07 5.45
CA LEU A 591 16.15 7.65 6.79
C LEU A 591 14.93 7.11 7.54
N SER A 592 15.13 6.71 8.79
CA SER A 592 14.10 6.20 9.68
C SER A 592 13.50 7.30 10.57
N VAL A 593 12.31 7.05 11.12
CA VAL A 593 11.69 7.97 12.10
C VAL A 593 12.49 8.07 13.41
N MET A 594 13.32 7.09 13.75
CA MET A 594 14.20 7.16 14.92
C MET A 594 15.46 7.99 14.64
N GLU A 595 16.03 7.89 13.44
CA GLU A 595 17.16 8.73 13.01
C GLU A 595 16.73 10.20 12.90
N MET A 596 15.56 10.47 12.31
CA MET A 596 14.94 11.81 12.34
C MET A 596 14.73 12.30 13.78
N ARG A 597 14.23 11.45 14.69
CA ARG A 597 14.03 11.79 16.11
C ARG A 597 15.35 12.12 16.81
N ALA A 598 16.41 11.35 16.59
CA ALA A 598 17.73 11.62 17.16
C ALA A 598 18.32 12.95 16.66
N LYS A 599 18.30 13.17 15.34
CA LYS A 599 18.77 14.43 14.72
C LYS A 599 17.95 15.64 15.18
N ALA A 600 16.62 15.53 15.22
CA ALA A 600 15.73 16.61 15.65
C ALA A 600 15.83 16.93 17.15
N ARG A 601 15.99 15.92 18.02
CA ARG A 601 16.29 16.12 19.45
C ARG A 601 17.57 16.92 19.65
N LYS A 602 18.64 16.55 18.93
CA LYS A 602 19.93 17.26 18.98
C LYS A 602 19.78 18.73 18.56
N LEU A 603 19.16 18.98 17.39
CA LEU A 603 18.90 20.34 16.91
C LEU A 603 17.99 21.15 17.84
N LYS A 604 17.01 20.53 18.53
CA LYS A 604 16.20 21.25 19.53
C LYS A 604 17.03 21.64 20.76
N ALA A 605 17.92 20.76 21.23
CA ALA A 605 18.78 21.04 22.39
C ALA A 605 19.89 22.07 22.11
N GLU A 606 20.49 22.04 20.91
CA GLU A 606 21.61 22.92 20.55
C GLU A 606 21.16 24.29 20.00
N HIS A 607 20.01 24.35 19.31
CA HIS A 607 19.60 25.53 18.55
C HIS A 607 18.15 25.98 18.76
N GLY A 608 17.29 25.21 19.44
CA GLY A 608 15.89 25.60 19.66
C GLY A 608 14.98 25.42 18.43
N LEU A 609 15.12 24.29 17.72
CA LEU A 609 14.28 23.84 16.60
C LEU A 609 12.78 24.16 16.78
N GLY A 610 12.19 24.85 15.79
CA GLY A 610 10.80 25.33 15.81
C GLY A 610 9.88 24.80 14.70
N LEU A 611 10.43 24.21 13.63
CA LEU A 611 9.66 23.60 12.52
C LEU A 611 10.44 22.44 11.89
N ILE A 612 9.74 21.38 11.48
CA ILE A 612 10.30 20.30 10.65
C ILE A 612 9.51 20.20 9.33
N VAL A 613 10.22 19.99 8.22
CA VAL A 613 9.67 19.65 6.90
C VAL A 613 10.24 18.32 6.41
N ILE A 614 9.38 17.47 5.82
CA ILE A 614 9.73 16.13 5.32
C ILE A 614 9.28 15.99 3.86
N ASP A 615 10.23 15.79 2.95
CA ASP A 615 10.03 15.69 1.49
C ASP A 615 10.58 14.35 0.96
N TYR A 616 9.79 13.28 0.78
CA TYR A 616 8.36 13.13 1.07
C TYR A 616 8.13 11.88 1.92
N MET A 617 7.04 11.88 2.70
CA MET A 617 6.79 10.93 3.79
C MET A 617 6.84 9.46 3.34
N GLN A 618 6.44 9.16 2.11
CA GLN A 618 6.47 7.79 1.59
C GLN A 618 7.90 7.23 1.42
N MET A 619 8.96 8.04 1.32
CA MET A 619 10.33 7.54 1.17
C MET A 619 10.97 7.04 2.48
N ILE A 620 10.32 7.32 3.62
CA ILE A 620 10.74 6.84 4.94
C ILE A 620 10.67 5.30 4.98
N GLN A 621 11.61 4.69 5.71
CA GLN A 621 11.66 3.24 5.96
C GLN A 621 11.34 2.93 7.43
N SER A 622 10.63 1.83 7.67
CA SER A 622 10.52 1.21 9.00
C SER A 622 11.59 0.11 9.17
N TYR A 623 12.23 0.05 10.34
CA TYR A 623 13.15 -1.06 10.68
C TYR A 623 12.45 -2.42 10.75
N LYS A 624 11.12 -2.43 10.94
CA LYS A 624 10.34 -3.68 10.90
C LYS A 624 10.06 -4.03 9.45
N ARG A 625 10.33 -5.29 9.08
CA ARG A 625 9.73 -5.91 7.89
C ARG A 625 8.20 -5.99 8.05
N ALA A 626 7.51 -4.90 7.72
CA ALA A 626 6.08 -4.90 7.53
C ALA A 626 5.73 -5.70 6.27
N GLU A 627 4.73 -6.57 6.34
CA GLU A 627 4.24 -7.33 5.18
C GLU A 627 3.51 -6.44 4.14
N ASN A 628 3.29 -5.16 4.46
CA ASN A 628 2.53 -4.22 3.66
C ASN A 628 3.01 -2.77 3.84
N ARG A 629 3.20 -2.06 2.71
CA ARG A 629 3.54 -0.64 2.67
C ARG A 629 2.46 0.25 3.31
N THR A 630 1.17 -0.10 3.24
CA THR A 630 0.11 0.70 3.91
C THR A 630 0.23 0.65 5.44
N GLN A 631 0.61 -0.51 6.02
CA GLN A 631 0.89 -0.60 7.45
C GLN A 631 2.15 0.19 7.80
N GLU A 632 3.21 0.07 6.99
CA GLU A 632 4.46 0.82 7.18
C GLU A 632 4.23 2.34 7.22
N LEU A 633 3.50 2.89 6.25
CA LEU A 633 3.14 4.32 6.20
C LEU A 633 2.28 4.75 7.39
N SER A 634 1.47 3.84 7.94
CA SER A 634 0.64 4.10 9.13
C SER A 634 1.48 4.12 10.42
N GLU A 635 2.47 3.22 10.55
CA GLU A 635 3.46 3.25 11.61
C GLU A 635 4.35 4.51 11.52
N ILE A 636 4.76 4.90 10.31
CA ILE A 636 5.52 6.12 10.02
C ILE A 636 4.73 7.37 10.44
N ALA A 637 3.46 7.50 10.03
CA ALA A 637 2.61 8.64 10.40
C ALA A 637 2.42 8.75 11.93
N ARG A 638 2.16 7.63 12.62
CA ARG A 638 2.11 7.61 14.10
C ARG A 638 3.45 8.01 14.72
N GLY A 639 4.58 7.58 14.15
CA GLY A 639 5.92 7.98 14.58
C GLY A 639 6.20 9.48 14.43
N ILE A 640 5.72 10.09 13.33
CA ILE A 640 5.83 11.53 13.06
C ILE A 640 4.97 12.34 14.03
N LYS A 641 3.69 12.01 14.25
CA LYS A 641 2.84 12.71 15.24
C LYS A 641 3.34 12.50 16.68
N SER A 642 3.98 11.37 16.97
CA SER A 642 4.71 11.17 18.23
C SER A 642 5.90 12.12 18.34
N LEU A 643 6.68 12.32 17.28
CA LEU A 643 7.81 13.25 17.25
C LEU A 643 7.35 14.72 17.41
N ALA A 644 6.28 15.12 16.72
CA ALA A 644 5.69 16.45 16.83
C ALA A 644 5.27 16.76 18.28
N LYS A 645 4.57 15.83 18.94
CA LYS A 645 4.19 15.94 20.35
C LYS A 645 5.37 15.94 21.31
N GLU A 646 6.36 15.08 21.09
CA GLU A 646 7.55 14.97 21.96
C GLU A 646 8.40 16.24 21.92
N LEU A 647 8.52 16.85 20.74
CA LEU A 647 9.29 18.07 20.52
C LEU A 647 8.46 19.36 20.61
N ASP A 648 7.16 19.29 20.86
CA ASP A 648 6.23 20.44 20.93
C ASP A 648 6.37 21.43 19.75
N ILE A 649 6.43 20.90 18.53
CA ILE A 649 6.62 21.68 17.28
C ILE A 649 5.75 21.17 16.13
N PRO A 650 5.36 22.04 15.18
CA PRO A 650 4.74 21.62 13.92
C PRO A 650 5.70 20.77 13.07
N ILE A 651 5.14 19.73 12.43
CA ILE A 651 5.84 18.95 11.39
C ILE A 651 5.01 18.94 10.11
N ILE A 652 5.58 19.43 9.01
CA ILE A 652 5.03 19.33 7.66
C ILE A 652 5.53 18.06 6.99
N ALA A 653 4.61 17.15 6.65
CA ALA A 653 4.90 15.94 5.89
C ALA A 653 4.29 16.04 4.49
N ILE A 654 5.13 16.02 3.45
CA ILE A 654 4.67 15.97 2.05
C ILE A 654 4.19 14.56 1.74
N SER A 655 3.06 14.45 1.03
CA SER A 655 2.48 13.17 0.61
C SER A 655 2.07 13.19 -0.86
N GLN A 656 2.50 12.18 -1.62
CA GLN A 656 2.11 12.03 -3.03
C GLN A 656 0.71 11.40 -3.16
N LEU A 657 -0.16 12.01 -3.96
CA LEU A 657 -1.50 11.52 -4.29
C LEU A 657 -1.48 10.45 -5.41
N SER A 658 -2.39 9.49 -5.31
CA SER A 658 -2.63 8.46 -6.33
C SER A 658 -3.16 9.08 -7.62
N ARG A 659 -2.54 8.76 -8.77
CA ARG A 659 -3.01 9.17 -10.11
C ARG A 659 -4.30 8.49 -10.55
N ALA A 660 -4.78 7.46 -9.84
CA ALA A 660 -6.09 6.84 -10.09
C ALA A 660 -7.28 7.82 -9.92
N VAL A 661 -7.05 8.98 -9.29
CA VAL A 661 -7.99 10.12 -9.24
C VAL A 661 -8.31 10.68 -10.64
N GLU A 662 -7.40 10.55 -11.60
CA GLU A 662 -7.50 11.27 -12.88
C GLU A 662 -8.43 10.57 -13.89
N ALA A 663 -8.80 9.32 -13.61
CA ALA A 663 -9.89 8.60 -14.28
C ALA A 663 -11.29 8.95 -13.73
N LEU A 664 -11.38 9.86 -12.75
CA LEU A 664 -12.63 10.36 -12.21
C LEU A 664 -12.96 11.73 -12.84
N GLY A 665 -14.24 11.97 -13.15
CA GLY A 665 -14.67 13.15 -13.91
C GLY A 665 -14.39 14.52 -13.26
N SER A 666 -14.01 14.57 -11.98
CA SER A 666 -13.51 15.77 -11.31
C SER A 666 -12.03 15.62 -10.97
N LYS A 667 -11.21 16.51 -11.55
CA LYS A 667 -9.75 16.55 -11.34
C LYS A 667 -9.35 17.24 -10.02
N ARG A 668 -10.29 17.69 -9.19
CA ARG A 668 -10.02 18.43 -7.93
C ARG A 668 -9.79 17.44 -6.76
N PRO A 669 -8.69 17.55 -5.97
CA PRO A 669 -8.43 16.66 -4.84
C PRO A 669 -9.48 16.72 -3.73
N MET A 670 -9.69 15.60 -3.03
CA MET A 670 -10.63 15.45 -1.91
C MET A 670 -10.04 14.51 -0.84
N LEU A 671 -10.52 14.59 0.41
CA LEU A 671 -10.12 13.65 1.48
C LEU A 671 -10.38 12.18 1.10
N SER A 672 -11.43 11.92 0.32
CA SER A 672 -11.75 10.60 -0.23
C SER A 672 -10.62 10.00 -1.09
N HIS A 673 -9.71 10.81 -1.64
CA HIS A 673 -8.59 10.36 -2.46
C HIS A 673 -7.39 9.86 -1.63
N LEU A 674 -7.33 10.20 -0.33
CA LEU A 674 -6.43 9.60 0.67
C LEU A 674 -7.04 8.37 1.36
N ARG A 675 -8.31 8.05 1.06
CA ARG A 675 -9.09 7.01 1.75
C ARG A 675 -9.32 5.78 0.87
N GLU A 676 -9.73 4.72 1.56
CA GLU A 676 -9.88 3.35 1.06
C GLU A 676 -11.28 2.87 1.47
N CYS A 677 -12.34 3.36 0.82
CA CYS A 677 -13.73 3.14 1.25
C CYS A 677 -14.45 2.00 0.52
N VAL A 678 -15.42 1.36 1.20
CA VAL A 678 -16.39 0.40 0.65
C VAL A 678 -17.76 1.05 0.39
N ALA A 679 -18.57 0.50 -0.51
CA ALA A 679 -19.94 0.97 -0.75
C ALA A 679 -20.89 0.59 0.39
N GLY A 680 -21.93 1.39 0.65
CA GLY A 680 -22.85 1.21 1.78
C GLY A 680 -23.59 -0.14 1.83
N GLU A 681 -23.91 -0.73 0.67
CA GLU A 681 -24.56 -2.06 0.58
C GLU A 681 -23.60 -3.24 0.80
N THR A 682 -22.31 -2.99 1.04
CA THR A 682 -21.34 -4.02 1.42
C THR A 682 -21.79 -4.70 2.70
N SER A 683 -21.92 -6.03 2.68
CA SER A 683 -22.33 -6.81 3.82
C SER A 683 -21.14 -7.29 4.65
N VAL A 684 -21.31 -7.21 5.97
CA VAL A 684 -20.40 -7.74 6.99
C VAL A 684 -21.17 -8.63 7.97
N TRP A 685 -20.45 -9.53 8.64
CA TRP A 685 -21.03 -10.50 9.59
C TRP A 685 -20.74 -10.09 11.03
N ASP A 686 -21.80 -10.00 11.83
CA ASP A 686 -21.70 -10.05 13.28
C ASP A 686 -21.07 -11.39 13.70
N ALA A 687 -19.95 -11.31 14.41
CA ALA A 687 -19.16 -12.46 14.83
C ALA A 687 -19.73 -13.17 16.06
N ASP A 688 -20.69 -12.56 16.75
CA ASP A 688 -21.38 -13.14 17.90
C ASP A 688 -22.68 -13.85 17.46
N THR A 689 -23.52 -13.16 16.68
CA THR A 689 -24.83 -13.69 16.26
C THR A 689 -24.83 -14.37 14.90
N GLY A 690 -23.89 -14.06 14.01
CA GLY A 690 -23.93 -14.51 12.62
C GLY A 690 -24.87 -13.73 11.71
N ARG A 691 -25.55 -12.70 12.23
CA ARG A 691 -26.37 -11.78 11.43
C ARG A 691 -25.50 -11.06 10.39
N ARG A 692 -26.00 -10.98 9.16
CA ARG A 692 -25.47 -10.08 8.13
C ARG A 692 -26.06 -8.69 8.36
N TYR A 693 -25.22 -7.67 8.29
CA TYR A 693 -25.61 -6.27 8.22
C TYR A 693 -25.03 -5.67 6.93
N SER A 694 -25.68 -4.67 6.34
CA SER A 694 -24.97 -3.73 5.44
C SER A 694 -24.16 -2.71 6.25
N ILE A 695 -23.12 -2.15 5.64
CA ILE A 695 -22.34 -1.08 6.27
C ILE A 695 -23.21 0.17 6.51
N ALA A 696 -24.18 0.46 5.65
CA ALA A 696 -25.14 1.55 5.86
C ALA A 696 -26.09 1.32 7.06
N GLU A 697 -26.52 0.07 7.31
CA GLU A 697 -27.26 -0.27 8.55
C GLU A 697 -26.39 -0.07 9.79
N LEU A 698 -25.13 -0.51 9.75
CA LEU A 698 -24.21 -0.34 10.89
C LEU A 698 -23.91 1.12 11.21
N ALA A 699 -23.89 2.01 10.20
CA ALA A 699 -23.69 3.45 10.42
C ALA A 699 -24.85 4.07 11.22
N ASN A 700 -26.03 3.46 11.17
CA ASN A 700 -27.22 3.87 11.93
C ASN A 700 -27.45 3.04 13.20
N ALA A 701 -26.57 2.07 13.52
CA ALA A 701 -26.72 1.21 14.69
C ALA A 701 -26.26 1.93 15.97
N PRO A 702 -27.04 1.87 17.08
CA PRO A 702 -26.69 2.57 18.34
C PRO A 702 -25.44 1.98 19.03
N ARG A 703 -24.96 0.81 18.58
CA ARG A 703 -23.69 0.22 19.00
C ARG A 703 -23.17 -0.73 17.93
N LEU A 704 -21.90 -0.59 17.56
CA LEU A 704 -21.26 -1.51 16.61
C LEU A 704 -21.04 -2.91 17.25
N PRO A 705 -21.47 -3.99 16.57
CA PRO A 705 -21.25 -5.37 17.04
C PRO A 705 -19.77 -5.77 16.92
N ARG A 706 -19.42 -6.99 17.35
CA ARG A 706 -18.14 -7.60 16.92
C ARG A 706 -18.32 -8.10 15.50
N LEU A 707 -17.36 -7.87 14.62
CA LEU A 707 -17.38 -8.36 13.24
C LEU A 707 -16.23 -9.32 12.97
N LEU A 708 -16.36 -10.15 11.93
CA LEU A 708 -15.31 -11.06 11.53
C LEU A 708 -14.12 -10.33 10.89
N SER A 709 -12.93 -10.70 11.33
CA SER A 709 -11.65 -10.10 10.94
C SER A 709 -10.55 -11.17 10.92
N LEU A 710 -9.49 -10.98 10.13
CA LEU A 710 -8.37 -11.91 10.01
C LEU A 710 -7.25 -11.57 11.01
N ASN A 711 -6.78 -12.55 11.79
CA ASN A 711 -5.58 -12.40 12.62
C ASN A 711 -4.28 -12.72 11.83
N ARG A 712 -3.11 -12.47 12.42
CA ARG A 712 -1.79 -12.80 11.83
C ARG A 712 -1.55 -14.31 11.60
N ALA A 713 -2.34 -15.18 12.22
CA ALA A 713 -2.29 -16.62 11.93
C ALA A 713 -3.08 -17.00 10.67
N GLY A 714 -3.84 -16.07 10.08
CA GLY A 714 -4.75 -16.32 8.96
C GLY A 714 -6.08 -16.95 9.37
N GLN A 715 -6.47 -16.80 10.64
CA GLN A 715 -7.73 -17.30 11.19
C GLN A 715 -8.75 -16.17 11.33
N LEU A 716 -10.04 -16.49 11.25
CA LEU A 716 -11.12 -15.52 11.49
C LEU A 716 -11.40 -15.37 12.99
N VAL A 717 -11.40 -14.12 13.47
CA VAL A 717 -11.58 -13.74 14.87
C VAL A 717 -12.62 -12.61 15.04
N PRO A 718 -13.33 -12.54 16.19
CA PRO A 718 -14.30 -11.48 16.48
C PRO A 718 -13.60 -10.19 16.96
N VAL A 719 -13.70 -9.10 16.21
CA VAL A 719 -13.13 -7.78 16.57
C VAL A 719 -14.23 -6.72 16.58
N ARG A 720 -14.29 -5.87 17.61
CA ARG A 720 -15.21 -4.72 17.62
C ARG A 720 -14.57 -3.54 16.87
N PRO A 721 -15.25 -2.90 15.90
CA PRO A 721 -14.75 -1.67 15.30
C PRO A 721 -14.63 -0.54 16.33
N SER A 722 -13.62 0.30 16.21
CA SER A 722 -13.50 1.54 16.99
C SER A 722 -14.28 2.70 16.36
N ALA A 723 -14.49 2.68 15.04
CA ALA A 723 -15.28 3.68 14.33
C ALA A 723 -15.88 3.08 13.05
N LEU A 724 -17.00 3.66 12.63
CA LEU A 724 -17.59 3.56 11.30
C LEU A 724 -17.98 4.98 10.88
N ILE A 725 -17.57 5.40 9.70
CA ILE A 725 -17.68 6.81 9.26
C ILE A 725 -18.17 6.82 7.81
N GLU A 726 -19.31 7.47 7.56
CA GLU A 726 -19.75 7.81 6.20
C GLU A 726 -18.83 8.88 5.59
N LYS A 727 -18.49 8.75 4.30
CA LYS A 727 -17.56 9.67 3.61
C LYS A 727 -18.21 10.39 2.41
N GLY A 728 -19.53 10.36 2.30
CA GLY A 728 -20.29 10.90 1.17
C GLY A 728 -20.23 9.99 -0.07
N GLU A 729 -20.69 10.49 -1.22
CA GLU A 729 -20.64 9.73 -2.47
C GLU A 729 -19.23 9.67 -3.07
N ASN A 730 -18.85 8.51 -3.61
CA ASN A 730 -17.63 8.33 -4.38
C ASN A 730 -17.80 7.27 -5.48
N ALA A 731 -16.94 7.30 -6.49
CA ALA A 731 -16.91 6.30 -7.56
C ALA A 731 -16.39 4.96 -7.04
N VAL A 732 -17.11 3.88 -7.38
CA VAL A 732 -16.77 2.51 -6.97
C VAL A 732 -16.62 1.57 -8.16
N PHE A 733 -15.83 0.52 -7.96
CA PHE A 733 -15.61 -0.57 -8.90
C PHE A 733 -16.20 -1.85 -8.31
N GLU A 734 -16.92 -2.64 -9.12
CA GLU A 734 -17.39 -3.97 -8.73
C GLU A 734 -16.35 -5.03 -9.09
N VAL A 735 -15.74 -5.64 -8.08
CA VAL A 735 -14.90 -6.83 -8.22
C VAL A 735 -15.78 -8.08 -8.17
N ARG A 736 -15.75 -8.91 -9.21
CA ARG A 736 -16.42 -10.23 -9.23
C ARG A 736 -15.39 -11.35 -9.21
N THR A 737 -15.72 -12.44 -8.52
CA THR A 737 -14.81 -13.57 -8.25
C THR A 737 -15.38 -14.91 -8.73
N THR A 738 -14.60 -16.00 -8.69
CA THR A 738 -14.95 -17.30 -9.29
C THR A 738 -15.85 -18.15 -8.38
N THR A 739 -15.97 -17.86 -7.07
CA THR A 739 -17.11 -18.34 -6.25
C THR A 739 -18.38 -17.52 -6.45
N GLY A 740 -18.29 -16.37 -7.11
CA GLY A 740 -19.40 -15.44 -7.33
C GLY A 740 -19.60 -14.39 -6.23
N ARG A 741 -18.59 -14.16 -5.36
CA ARG A 741 -18.58 -12.99 -4.47
C ARG A 741 -18.39 -11.71 -5.26
N ARG A 742 -19.03 -10.64 -4.78
CA ARG A 742 -19.09 -9.31 -5.40
C ARG A 742 -18.71 -8.26 -4.36
N LEU A 743 -17.77 -7.37 -4.65
CA LEU A 743 -17.39 -6.25 -3.76
C LEU A 743 -17.45 -4.94 -4.54
N ARG A 744 -18.23 -3.97 -4.08
CA ARG A 744 -18.21 -2.59 -4.59
C ARG A 744 -17.41 -1.72 -3.62
N ALA A 745 -16.28 -1.21 -4.11
CA ALA A 745 -15.37 -0.37 -3.32
C ALA A 745 -14.65 0.65 -4.19
N THR A 746 -14.10 1.69 -3.57
CA THR A 746 -13.31 2.72 -4.24
C THR A 746 -12.03 2.13 -4.86
N ALA A 747 -11.51 2.74 -5.94
CA ALA A 747 -10.33 2.22 -6.65
C ALA A 747 -9.11 2.02 -5.76
N ASN A 748 -8.94 2.87 -4.74
CA ASN A 748 -7.83 2.79 -3.78
C ASN A 748 -8.01 1.68 -2.73
N HIS A 749 -9.23 1.16 -2.51
CA HIS A 749 -9.48 0.25 -1.40
C HIS A 749 -8.72 -1.08 -1.58
N PRO A 750 -7.94 -1.54 -0.58
CA PRO A 750 -7.08 -2.70 -0.76
C PRO A 750 -7.73 -4.00 -0.27
N VAL A 751 -7.49 -5.05 -1.04
CA VAL A 751 -7.91 -6.42 -0.74
C VAL A 751 -6.69 -7.32 -0.65
N LEU A 752 -6.77 -8.35 0.19
CA LEU A 752 -5.63 -9.24 0.44
C LEU A 752 -5.38 -10.17 -0.77
N THR A 753 -4.14 -10.25 -1.25
CA THR A 753 -3.70 -11.13 -2.34
C THR A 753 -2.54 -12.04 -1.87
N PRO A 754 -2.15 -13.08 -2.64
CA PRO A 754 -1.02 -13.94 -2.30
C PRO A 754 0.35 -13.25 -2.19
N THR A 755 0.47 -11.99 -2.60
CA THR A 755 1.68 -11.18 -2.51
C THR A 755 1.43 -9.92 -1.66
N GLY A 756 0.63 -10.04 -0.59
CA GLY A 756 0.22 -8.92 0.24
C GLY A 756 -1.01 -8.18 -0.30
N TRP A 757 -1.27 -7.00 0.24
CA TRP A 757 -2.45 -6.19 -0.09
C TRP A 757 -2.27 -5.47 -1.43
N LYS A 758 -3.35 -5.42 -2.23
CA LYS A 758 -3.39 -4.66 -3.50
C LYS A 758 -4.69 -3.89 -3.65
N LYS A 759 -4.64 -2.72 -4.26
CA LYS A 759 -5.81 -1.85 -4.46
C LYS A 759 -6.73 -2.40 -5.54
N VAL A 760 -8.04 -2.19 -5.41
CA VAL A 760 -9.03 -2.65 -6.39
C VAL A 760 -8.70 -2.20 -7.82
N GLY A 761 -8.17 -0.98 -8.00
CA GLY A 761 -7.74 -0.46 -9.31
C GLY A 761 -6.42 -1.04 -9.86
N GLU A 762 -5.64 -1.75 -9.04
CA GLU A 762 -4.40 -2.44 -9.46
C GLU A 762 -4.65 -3.89 -9.89
N LEU A 763 -5.84 -4.42 -9.62
CA LEU A 763 -6.21 -5.79 -9.94
C LEU A 763 -6.70 -5.92 -11.39
N GLY A 764 -6.50 -7.11 -11.96
CA GLY A 764 -7.01 -7.47 -13.28
C GLY A 764 -7.69 -8.85 -13.30
N PRO A 765 -8.48 -9.16 -14.35
CA PRO A 765 -9.10 -10.47 -14.53
C PRO A 765 -8.07 -11.60 -14.44
N GLY A 766 -8.24 -12.48 -13.45
CA GLY A 766 -7.34 -13.59 -13.17
C GLY A 766 -6.38 -13.40 -12.00
N ALA A 767 -6.32 -12.22 -11.38
CA ALA A 767 -5.68 -12.04 -10.08
C ALA A 767 -6.33 -12.93 -9.00
N LEU A 768 -5.60 -13.18 -7.91
CA LEU A 768 -6.08 -13.94 -6.75
C LEU A 768 -6.33 -13.00 -5.58
N VAL A 769 -7.50 -13.12 -4.96
CA VAL A 769 -7.92 -12.35 -3.79
C VAL A 769 -8.35 -13.31 -2.66
N ALA A 770 -8.12 -12.93 -1.42
CA ALA A 770 -8.52 -13.71 -0.27
C ALA A 770 -10.01 -13.48 0.05
N GLY A 771 -10.69 -14.55 0.42
CA GLY A 771 -11.96 -14.50 1.14
C GLY A 771 -12.06 -15.60 2.18
N ALA A 772 -13.18 -15.70 2.89
CA ALA A 772 -13.39 -16.75 3.87
C ALA A 772 -13.47 -18.14 3.20
N ARG A 773 -12.77 -19.15 3.73
CA ARG A 773 -12.88 -20.58 3.34
C ARG A 773 -14.01 -21.28 4.08
N SER A 774 -14.33 -20.81 5.27
CA SER A 774 -15.44 -21.23 6.12
C SER A 774 -15.86 -20.03 6.97
N LEU A 775 -17.16 -19.92 7.27
CA LEU A 775 -17.63 -19.03 8.35
C LEU A 775 -17.69 -19.83 9.65
N PRO A 776 -17.37 -19.24 10.82
CA PRO A 776 -17.55 -19.91 12.09
C PRO A 776 -19.03 -20.25 12.32
N VAL A 777 -19.28 -21.31 13.09
CA VAL A 777 -20.63 -21.54 13.65
C VAL A 777 -20.80 -20.57 14.80
N PHE A 778 -21.57 -19.52 14.56
CA PHE A 778 -21.99 -18.54 15.56
C PHE A 778 -22.81 -19.24 16.66
N ASN A 779 -22.89 -18.63 17.84
CA ASN A 779 -23.51 -19.26 19.01
C ASN A 779 -24.92 -18.66 19.19
N PRO A 780 -25.98 -19.26 18.60
CA PRO A 780 -27.30 -18.64 18.61
C PRO A 780 -27.86 -18.54 20.03
N LYS A 781 -28.76 -17.58 20.24
CA LYS A 781 -29.66 -17.64 21.40
C LYS A 781 -30.59 -18.85 21.25
N PRO A 782 -31.04 -19.49 22.35
CA PRO A 782 -32.05 -20.54 22.26
C PRO A 782 -33.30 -20.00 21.54
N ALA A 783 -33.68 -20.66 20.45
CA ALA A 783 -34.53 -20.08 19.40
C ALA A 783 -35.95 -20.67 19.34
N MET A 784 -36.88 -19.93 18.73
CA MET A 784 -38.24 -20.38 18.39
C MET A 784 -38.30 -21.25 17.11
N LEU A 785 -37.18 -21.38 16.40
CA LEU A 785 -36.99 -22.17 15.19
C LEU A 785 -36.35 -23.52 15.52
N ASN A 786 -37.18 -24.54 15.76
CA ASN A 786 -36.74 -25.93 15.88
C ASN A 786 -36.35 -26.52 14.50
N ASN A 787 -35.75 -27.72 14.52
CA ASN A 787 -35.28 -28.39 13.31
C ASN A 787 -36.42 -28.67 12.30
N ASP A 788 -37.61 -29.00 12.78
CA ASP A 788 -38.76 -29.36 11.93
C ASP A 788 -39.35 -28.14 11.22
N ARG A 789 -39.50 -27.01 11.91
CA ARG A 789 -39.86 -25.71 11.28
C ARG A 789 -38.84 -25.32 10.21
N LEU A 790 -37.54 -25.52 10.47
CA LEU A 790 -36.49 -25.23 9.49
C LEU A 790 -36.49 -26.22 8.31
N ARG A 791 -36.86 -27.50 8.53
CA ARG A 791 -37.06 -28.52 7.50
C ARG A 791 -38.26 -28.19 6.60
N LEU A 792 -39.42 -27.88 7.19
CA LEU A 792 -40.62 -27.42 6.48
C LEU A 792 -40.36 -26.13 5.68
N LEU A 793 -39.64 -25.17 6.26
CA LEU A 793 -39.22 -23.95 5.56
C LEU A 793 -38.41 -24.26 4.30
N GLY A 794 -37.54 -25.27 4.33
CA GLY A 794 -36.76 -25.70 3.16
C GLY A 794 -37.61 -26.33 2.07
N TYR A 795 -38.60 -27.16 2.43
CA TYR A 795 -39.59 -27.68 1.48
C TYR A 795 -40.41 -26.56 0.84
N LEU A 796 -40.86 -25.59 1.64
CA LEU A 796 -41.64 -24.45 1.14
C LEU A 796 -40.81 -23.51 0.25
N ILE A 797 -39.56 -23.20 0.61
CA ILE A 797 -38.66 -22.37 -0.20
C ILE A 797 -38.26 -23.06 -1.52
N GLY A 798 -38.22 -24.39 -1.58
CA GLY A 798 -38.11 -25.15 -2.83
C GLY A 798 -39.43 -25.19 -3.62
N ASP A 799 -40.05 -26.37 -3.70
CA ASP A 799 -41.24 -26.64 -4.51
C ASP A 799 -42.54 -25.95 -4.01
N GLY A 800 -42.50 -25.27 -2.86
CA GLY A 800 -43.68 -24.63 -2.24
C GLY A 800 -44.10 -23.27 -2.82
N SER A 801 -45.37 -22.95 -2.65
CA SER A 801 -46.03 -21.69 -3.04
C SER A 801 -46.76 -21.06 -1.85
N TYR A 802 -46.33 -19.86 -1.45
CA TYR A 802 -46.87 -19.11 -0.29
C TYR A 802 -47.20 -17.64 -0.63
N LYS A 803 -47.60 -17.39 -1.88
CA LYS A 803 -47.97 -16.05 -2.40
C LYS A 803 -49.12 -15.42 -1.60
N ARG A 804 -49.21 -14.08 -1.59
CA ARG A 804 -50.31 -13.35 -0.93
C ARG A 804 -51.66 -13.72 -1.60
N HIS A 805 -52.71 -13.83 -0.79
CA HIS A 805 -54.08 -14.15 -1.22
C HIS A 805 -54.25 -15.47 -2.01
N ARG A 806 -53.37 -16.46 -1.80
CA ARG A 806 -53.55 -17.85 -2.27
C ARG A 806 -53.49 -18.83 -1.09
N SER A 807 -53.82 -20.09 -1.32
CA SER A 807 -53.43 -21.18 -0.40
C SER A 807 -51.90 -21.20 -0.24
N ILE A 808 -51.44 -21.82 0.85
CA ILE A 808 -50.06 -22.31 0.91
C ILE A 808 -50.13 -23.73 0.36
N SER A 809 -49.30 -24.05 -0.63
CA SER A 809 -49.25 -25.39 -1.21
C SER A 809 -47.82 -25.90 -1.41
N PHE A 810 -47.69 -27.22 -1.49
CA PHE A 810 -46.43 -27.93 -1.75
C PHE A 810 -46.68 -29.11 -2.69
N ILE A 811 -45.90 -29.17 -3.77
CA ILE A 811 -46.00 -30.21 -4.80
C ILE A 811 -44.71 -31.02 -4.75
N SER A 812 -44.78 -32.36 -4.73
CA SER A 812 -43.57 -33.16 -4.92
C SER A 812 -43.82 -34.49 -5.62
N ALA A 813 -42.83 -34.91 -6.39
CA ALA A 813 -42.79 -36.23 -7.01
C ALA A 813 -42.20 -37.31 -6.08
N ASP A 814 -41.61 -36.92 -4.94
CA ASP A 814 -41.05 -37.84 -3.95
C ASP A 814 -41.99 -38.04 -2.76
N ALA A 815 -42.37 -39.30 -2.50
CA ALA A 815 -43.33 -39.63 -1.46
C ALA A 815 -42.81 -39.43 -0.03
N LEU A 816 -41.49 -39.53 0.20
CA LEU A 816 -40.92 -39.34 1.54
C LEU A 816 -40.89 -37.84 1.88
N THR A 817 -40.41 -37.01 0.96
CA THR A 817 -40.47 -35.54 1.09
C THR A 817 -41.92 -35.04 1.23
N TYR A 818 -42.87 -35.66 0.54
CA TYR A 818 -44.30 -35.33 0.59
C TYR A 818 -44.93 -35.64 1.96
N GLU A 819 -44.81 -36.88 2.44
CA GLU A 819 -45.40 -37.28 3.73
C GLU A 819 -44.75 -36.57 4.92
N ASP A 820 -43.43 -36.34 4.89
CA ASP A 820 -42.71 -35.63 5.95
C ASP A 820 -43.10 -34.14 6.02
N CYS A 821 -43.25 -33.48 4.86
CA CYS A 821 -43.75 -32.11 4.77
C CYS A 821 -45.17 -31.98 5.35
N ILE A 822 -46.04 -32.97 5.13
CA ILE A 822 -47.36 -33.04 5.75
C ILE A 822 -47.24 -33.24 7.27
N ALA A 823 -46.50 -34.26 7.71
CA ALA A 823 -46.39 -34.62 9.12
C ALA A 823 -45.89 -33.46 9.98
N ILE A 824 -44.87 -32.71 9.52
CA ILE A 824 -44.40 -31.51 10.21
C ILE A 824 -45.47 -30.42 10.24
N ALA A 825 -46.14 -30.15 9.11
CA ALA A 825 -47.12 -29.08 9.03
C ALA A 825 -48.35 -29.35 9.93
N GLU A 826 -48.84 -30.58 9.98
CA GLU A 826 -49.96 -30.98 10.83
C GLU A 826 -49.55 -30.97 12.32
N HIS A 827 -48.33 -31.42 12.66
CA HIS A 827 -47.80 -31.41 14.04
C HIS A 827 -47.50 -30.00 14.58
N GLU A 828 -46.69 -29.21 13.86
CA GLU A 828 -46.16 -27.93 14.36
C GLU A 828 -47.16 -26.77 14.30
N PHE A 829 -48.19 -26.88 13.45
CA PHE A 829 -49.13 -25.78 13.17
C PHE A 829 -50.62 -26.15 13.34
N ASN A 830 -50.94 -27.42 13.63
CA ASN A 830 -52.31 -27.91 13.84
C ASN A 830 -53.29 -27.52 12.70
N ILE A 831 -52.81 -27.66 11.46
CA ILE A 831 -53.58 -27.45 10.23
C ILE A 831 -53.94 -28.80 9.58
N VAL A 832 -54.82 -28.79 8.58
CA VAL A 832 -55.18 -30.01 7.83
C VAL A 832 -54.63 -29.94 6.41
N SER A 833 -53.93 -31.00 5.98
CA SER A 833 -53.52 -31.18 4.60
C SER A 833 -54.69 -31.62 3.72
N ARG A 834 -54.89 -30.93 2.59
CA ARG A 834 -55.71 -31.42 1.49
C ARG A 834 -54.79 -32.01 0.43
N ARG A 835 -54.69 -33.33 0.42
CA ARG A 835 -53.94 -34.11 -0.58
C ARG A 835 -54.66 -34.08 -1.94
N GLY A 836 -53.90 -33.99 -3.03
CA GLY A 836 -54.40 -34.01 -4.40
C GLY A 836 -53.38 -34.57 -5.39
N GLN A 837 -53.76 -34.65 -6.67
CA GLN A 837 -52.86 -35.01 -7.77
C GLN A 837 -52.95 -33.99 -8.91
N ALA A 838 -51.80 -33.48 -9.34
CA ALA A 838 -51.65 -32.59 -10.48
C ALA A 838 -50.72 -33.26 -11.51
N ASN A 839 -51.27 -33.64 -12.68
CA ASN A 839 -50.51 -34.27 -13.78
C ASN A 839 -49.65 -35.48 -13.37
N GLY A 840 -50.15 -36.32 -12.45
CA GLY A 840 -49.43 -37.50 -11.93
C GLY A 840 -48.43 -37.21 -10.80
N THR A 841 -48.26 -35.95 -10.40
CA THR A 841 -47.49 -35.52 -9.23
C THR A 841 -48.42 -35.33 -8.03
N ALA A 842 -47.94 -35.59 -6.82
CA ALA A 842 -48.72 -35.38 -5.60
C ALA A 842 -48.66 -33.90 -5.17
N ASP A 843 -49.80 -33.35 -4.75
CA ASP A 843 -49.99 -31.95 -4.34
C ASP A 843 -50.60 -31.90 -2.93
N VAL A 844 -50.35 -30.81 -2.20
CA VAL A 844 -50.95 -30.49 -0.89
C VAL A 844 -51.36 -29.03 -0.87
N ASP A 845 -52.66 -28.76 -0.71
CA ASP A 845 -53.14 -27.47 -0.19
C ASP A 845 -53.14 -27.55 1.35
N PHE A 846 -52.42 -26.65 2.02
CA PHE A 846 -52.44 -26.54 3.48
C PHE A 846 -53.58 -25.63 3.94
N VAL A 847 -54.59 -26.21 4.59
CA VAL A 847 -55.86 -25.54 4.91
C VAL A 847 -56.01 -25.35 6.42
N ALA A 848 -56.39 -24.15 6.83
CA ALA A 848 -56.64 -23.83 8.23
C ALA A 848 -57.88 -24.56 8.78
N VAL A 849 -57.76 -25.08 10.01
CA VAL A 849 -58.88 -25.68 10.74
C VAL A 849 -59.62 -24.61 11.52
N TYR A 850 -60.87 -24.33 11.14
CA TYR A 850 -61.76 -23.46 11.92
C TYR A 850 -62.52 -24.29 12.97
N PRO A 851 -62.45 -23.96 14.27
CA PRO A 851 -63.33 -24.56 15.26
C PRO A 851 -64.81 -24.25 14.96
N THR A 852 -65.62 -25.30 14.83
CA THR A 852 -67.09 -25.29 14.99
C THR A 852 -67.91 -24.22 14.24
N ASN A 853 -68.21 -24.43 12.96
CA ASN A 853 -69.58 -24.22 12.44
C ASN A 853 -69.85 -24.99 11.11
N PRO A 854 -70.68 -26.05 11.09
CA PRO A 854 -70.96 -26.82 9.87
C PRO A 854 -71.63 -26.02 8.74
N LYS A 855 -72.27 -24.88 9.03
CA LYS A 855 -73.06 -24.13 8.03
C LYS A 855 -72.26 -23.13 7.18
N ASN A 856 -70.97 -22.92 7.46
CA ASN A 856 -70.16 -21.90 6.76
C ASN A 856 -69.06 -22.48 5.86
N SER A 857 -69.41 -23.50 5.07
CA SER A 857 -68.54 -24.23 4.13
C SER A 857 -68.01 -23.40 2.93
N ARG A 858 -68.09 -22.06 3.00
CA ARG A 858 -67.52 -21.10 2.03
C ARG A 858 -66.44 -20.20 2.63
N ALA A 859 -65.97 -20.48 3.85
CA ALA A 859 -64.84 -19.77 4.48
C ALA A 859 -63.46 -20.24 4.01
N TYR A 860 -63.37 -21.35 3.27
CA TYR A 860 -62.11 -21.88 2.72
C TYR A 860 -61.40 -20.84 1.84
N GLY A 861 -60.10 -20.63 2.09
CA GLY A 861 -59.26 -19.72 1.30
C GLY A 861 -59.21 -18.26 1.79
N ARG A 862 -59.86 -17.90 2.91
CA ARG A 862 -59.65 -16.57 3.52
C ARG A 862 -58.21 -16.46 4.07
N PRO A 863 -57.47 -15.35 3.83
CA PRO A 863 -56.04 -15.24 4.15
C PRO A 863 -55.73 -14.88 5.62
N HIS A 864 -56.67 -15.11 6.55
CA HIS A 864 -56.57 -14.77 7.97
C HIS A 864 -56.94 -16.00 8.82
N GLY A 865 -56.18 -16.29 9.88
CA GLY A 865 -56.39 -17.45 10.76
C GLY A 865 -55.75 -18.73 10.22
N ASN A 866 -54.59 -18.64 9.57
CA ASN A 866 -53.79 -19.81 9.18
C ASN A 866 -52.42 -19.71 9.88
N PRO A 867 -52.13 -20.55 10.90
CA PRO A 867 -50.92 -20.44 11.70
C PRO A 867 -49.62 -20.53 10.89
N LEU A 868 -49.60 -21.36 9.83
CA LEU A 868 -48.45 -21.47 8.93
C LEU A 868 -48.25 -20.18 8.10
N ARG A 869 -49.33 -19.51 7.70
CA ARG A 869 -49.27 -18.22 7.00
C ARG A 869 -48.85 -17.07 7.91
N GLU A 870 -49.30 -17.08 9.16
CA GLU A 870 -48.92 -16.12 10.18
C GLU A 870 -47.43 -16.28 10.54
N TRP A 871 -46.93 -17.49 10.75
CA TRP A 871 -45.50 -17.74 10.95
C TRP A 871 -44.62 -17.33 9.75
N LEU A 872 -45.06 -17.58 8.50
CA LEU A 872 -44.35 -17.06 7.31
C LEU A 872 -44.38 -15.53 7.19
N ARG A 873 -45.36 -14.86 7.81
CA ARG A 873 -45.45 -13.39 7.90
C ARG A 873 -44.51 -12.85 8.97
N ASP A 874 -44.42 -13.52 10.12
CA ASP A 874 -43.50 -13.17 11.22
C ASP A 874 -42.03 -13.37 10.80
N LEU A 875 -41.76 -14.38 9.95
CA LEU A 875 -40.48 -14.56 9.26
C LEU A 875 -40.22 -13.56 8.11
N GLY A 876 -41.18 -12.68 7.80
CA GLY A 876 -41.04 -11.66 6.75
C GLY A 876 -41.05 -12.19 5.30
N VAL A 877 -41.37 -13.48 5.08
CA VAL A 877 -41.31 -14.12 3.76
C VAL A 877 -42.68 -14.30 3.09
N GLU A 878 -43.79 -13.97 3.76
CA GLU A 878 -45.14 -14.05 3.19
C GLU A 878 -45.27 -13.26 1.87
N GLY A 879 -45.47 -13.99 0.77
CA GLY A 879 -45.76 -13.41 -0.53
C GLY A 879 -44.67 -13.53 -1.58
N GLN A 880 -43.46 -13.99 -1.24
CA GLN A 880 -42.33 -14.08 -2.18
C GLN A 880 -42.70 -14.78 -3.50
N SER A 881 -42.23 -14.22 -4.60
CA SER A 881 -42.26 -14.87 -5.91
C SER A 881 -40.99 -15.70 -6.12
N SER A 882 -40.96 -16.61 -7.11
CA SER A 882 -39.77 -17.39 -7.46
C SER A 882 -38.53 -16.54 -7.79
N TYR A 883 -38.72 -15.30 -8.23
CA TYR A 883 -37.65 -14.34 -8.51
C TYR A 883 -37.10 -13.69 -7.22
N ASP A 884 -37.93 -13.61 -6.18
CA ASP A 884 -37.69 -12.84 -4.96
C ASP A 884 -37.62 -13.73 -3.70
N LYS A 885 -37.58 -15.06 -3.87
CA LYS A 885 -37.39 -16.00 -2.75
C LYS A 885 -36.07 -15.68 -2.04
N ARG A 886 -36.10 -15.64 -0.71
CA ARG A 886 -34.95 -15.40 0.18
C ARG A 886 -35.09 -16.29 1.41
N ILE A 887 -33.97 -16.71 1.98
CA ILE A 887 -33.97 -17.35 3.30
C ILE A 887 -34.17 -16.24 4.37
N PRO A 888 -35.09 -16.39 5.35
CA PRO A 888 -35.32 -15.37 6.38
C PRO A 888 -34.03 -15.01 7.14
N GLU A 889 -33.87 -13.74 7.55
CA GLU A 889 -32.67 -13.33 8.30
C GLU A 889 -32.51 -14.10 9.63
N GLN A 890 -33.63 -14.42 10.28
CA GLN A 890 -33.71 -15.20 11.52
C GLN A 890 -32.90 -16.50 11.42
N VAL A 891 -32.98 -17.20 10.29
CA VAL A 891 -32.22 -18.44 10.04
C VAL A 891 -30.71 -18.24 10.19
N PHE A 892 -30.18 -17.06 9.86
CA PHE A 892 -28.75 -16.79 9.93
C PHE A 892 -28.24 -16.51 11.36
N TYR A 893 -29.11 -16.24 12.34
CA TYR A 893 -28.71 -15.96 13.73
C TYR A 893 -29.45 -16.72 14.84
N GLU A 894 -30.52 -17.45 14.50
CA GLU A 894 -31.28 -18.29 15.42
C GLU A 894 -31.05 -19.79 15.20
N ALA A 895 -30.80 -20.23 13.95
CA ALA A 895 -30.58 -21.64 13.67
C ALA A 895 -29.15 -22.10 14.03
N ASP A 896 -29.07 -23.20 14.77
CA ASP A 896 -27.81 -23.88 15.07
C ASP A 896 -27.31 -24.74 13.89
N ARG A 897 -26.21 -25.49 14.07
CA ARG A 897 -25.68 -26.38 13.01
C ARG A 897 -26.66 -27.54 12.68
N GLY A 898 -27.52 -27.95 13.61
CA GLY A 898 -28.59 -28.93 13.39
C GLY A 898 -29.72 -28.37 12.52
N GLY A 899 -30.25 -27.20 12.86
CA GLY A 899 -31.33 -26.53 12.13
C GLY A 899 -30.90 -26.09 10.72
N LEU A 900 -29.69 -25.57 10.58
CA LEU A 900 -29.11 -25.24 9.26
C LEU A 900 -28.89 -26.48 8.39
N ARG A 901 -28.54 -27.63 8.99
CA ARG A 901 -28.48 -28.93 8.30
C ARG A 901 -29.86 -29.32 7.80
N ALA A 902 -30.88 -29.26 8.66
CA ALA A 902 -32.26 -29.63 8.32
C ALA A 902 -32.82 -28.80 7.16
N LEU A 903 -32.64 -27.47 7.21
CA LEU A 903 -33.03 -26.55 6.15
C LEU A 903 -32.32 -26.85 4.81
N LEU A 904 -30.98 -27.01 4.82
CA LEU A 904 -30.23 -27.28 3.60
C LEU A 904 -30.57 -28.66 3.02
N ARG A 905 -30.76 -29.67 3.87
CA ARG A 905 -31.14 -31.03 3.45
C ARG A 905 -32.52 -31.03 2.75
N ALA A 906 -33.48 -30.28 3.29
CA ALA A 906 -34.78 -30.06 2.67
C ALA A 906 -34.67 -29.34 1.31
N LEU A 907 -33.94 -28.21 1.25
CA LEU A 907 -33.71 -27.43 0.01
C LEU A 907 -33.02 -28.24 -1.11
N PHE A 908 -32.07 -29.11 -0.75
CA PHE A 908 -31.39 -29.97 -1.73
C PHE A 908 -32.21 -31.21 -2.13
N SER A 909 -33.28 -31.53 -1.39
CA SER A 909 -34.21 -32.62 -1.73
C SER A 909 -35.25 -32.18 -2.77
N THR A 910 -35.65 -30.91 -2.76
CA THR A 910 -36.58 -30.27 -3.72
C THR A 910 -35.89 -29.88 -5.04
N ASP A 911 -35.32 -28.67 -5.15
CA ASP A 911 -34.64 -28.18 -6.37
C ASP A 911 -33.22 -28.75 -6.57
N GLY A 912 -32.61 -29.31 -5.52
CA GLY A 912 -31.24 -29.83 -5.57
C GLY A 912 -31.06 -31.04 -6.51
N CYS A 913 -29.93 -31.08 -7.21
CA CYS A 913 -29.63 -32.10 -8.23
C CYS A 913 -28.18 -32.60 -8.13
N LEU A 914 -28.01 -33.85 -7.70
CA LEU A 914 -26.72 -34.53 -7.63
C LEU A 914 -26.53 -35.42 -8.87
N THR A 915 -25.49 -35.16 -9.67
CA THR A 915 -25.29 -35.81 -10.97
C THR A 915 -23.97 -36.56 -11.07
N ARG A 916 -24.04 -37.80 -11.57
CA ARG A 916 -22.90 -38.70 -11.82
C ARG A 916 -22.61 -38.76 -13.33
N ARG A 917 -21.43 -38.31 -13.77
CA ARG A 917 -21.01 -38.32 -15.18
C ARG A 917 -19.83 -39.25 -15.40
N LYS A 918 -19.96 -40.19 -16.35
CA LYS A 918 -18.89 -41.14 -16.72
C LYS A 918 -18.24 -40.72 -18.04
N TYR A 919 -16.96 -40.34 -18.00
CA TYR A 919 -16.19 -39.90 -19.16
C TYR A 919 -15.55 -41.09 -19.89
N SER A 920 -16.17 -41.50 -21.00
CA SER A 920 -15.77 -42.61 -21.89
C SER A 920 -14.25 -42.76 -22.07
N ARG A 921 -13.55 -41.67 -22.43
CA ARG A 921 -12.13 -41.70 -22.83
C ARG A 921 -11.16 -42.21 -21.75
N ASN A 922 -11.50 -42.03 -20.47
CA ASN A 922 -10.62 -42.34 -19.34
C ASN A 922 -11.29 -43.26 -18.29
N ASN A 923 -12.51 -43.77 -18.55
CA ASN A 923 -13.39 -44.44 -17.59
C ASN A 923 -13.66 -43.65 -16.28
N GLN A 924 -13.38 -42.34 -16.26
CA GLN A 924 -13.42 -41.50 -15.07
C GLN A 924 -14.87 -41.12 -14.71
N ILE A 925 -15.25 -41.34 -13.45
CA ILE A 925 -16.50 -40.82 -12.88
C ILE A 925 -16.23 -39.43 -12.31
N VAL A 926 -17.16 -38.50 -12.52
CA VAL A 926 -17.18 -37.17 -11.91
C VAL A 926 -18.58 -36.94 -11.33
N TRP A 927 -18.65 -36.66 -10.04
CA TRP A 927 -19.85 -36.23 -9.35
C TRP A 927 -19.92 -34.69 -9.33
N SER A 928 -21.13 -34.13 -9.42
CA SER A 928 -21.34 -32.70 -9.26
C SER A 928 -22.75 -32.41 -8.74
N LEU A 929 -22.82 -31.60 -7.69
CA LEU A 929 -24.04 -31.15 -7.02
C LEU A 929 -24.42 -29.76 -7.55
N HIS A 930 -25.68 -29.56 -7.92
CA HIS A 930 -26.22 -28.30 -8.44
C HIS A 930 -27.48 -27.91 -7.66
N TYR A 931 -27.68 -26.62 -7.43
CA TYR A 931 -28.94 -26.02 -7.00
C TYR A 931 -29.23 -24.85 -7.95
N ASP A 932 -30.32 -24.95 -8.70
CA ASP A 932 -30.71 -24.00 -9.75
C ASP A 932 -31.91 -23.17 -9.28
N THR A 933 -31.82 -21.85 -9.39
CA THR A 933 -32.92 -20.94 -9.03
C THR A 933 -32.94 -19.70 -9.94
N VAL A 934 -34.11 -19.07 -10.08
CA VAL A 934 -34.26 -17.79 -10.79
C VAL A 934 -34.06 -16.58 -9.87
N SER A 935 -33.91 -16.78 -8.55
CA SER A 935 -33.55 -15.71 -7.62
C SER A 935 -32.05 -15.68 -7.33
N LEU A 936 -31.41 -14.56 -7.65
CA LEU A 936 -30.01 -14.30 -7.27
C LEU A 936 -29.83 -14.32 -5.74
N GLY A 937 -30.79 -13.76 -5.00
CA GLY A 937 -30.71 -13.68 -3.54
C GLY A 937 -30.74 -15.06 -2.87
N LEU A 938 -31.60 -15.97 -3.33
CA LEU A 938 -31.62 -17.35 -2.84
C LEU A 938 -30.33 -18.11 -3.18
N ALA A 939 -29.76 -17.89 -4.37
CA ALA A 939 -28.48 -18.49 -4.75
C ALA A 939 -27.32 -17.99 -3.86
N GLU A 940 -27.29 -16.70 -3.51
CA GLU A 940 -26.30 -16.14 -2.58
C GLU A 940 -26.53 -16.62 -1.14
N ASP A 941 -27.79 -16.74 -0.68
CA ASP A 941 -28.13 -17.29 0.63
C ASP A 941 -27.71 -18.76 0.79
N VAL A 942 -28.01 -19.62 -0.19
CA VAL A 942 -27.63 -21.04 -0.17
C VAL A 942 -26.11 -21.21 -0.22
N ARG A 943 -25.40 -20.42 -1.04
CA ARG A 943 -23.93 -20.38 -1.07
C ARG A 943 -23.34 -20.01 0.30
N ASP A 944 -23.89 -18.99 0.96
CA ASP A 944 -23.39 -18.49 2.24
C ASP A 944 -23.69 -19.45 3.40
N LEU A 945 -24.81 -20.18 3.36
CA LEU A 945 -25.11 -21.25 4.33
C LEU A 945 -24.19 -22.47 4.15
N LEU A 946 -23.92 -22.91 2.92
CA LEU A 946 -22.95 -23.98 2.64
C LEU A 946 -21.55 -23.64 3.19
N LEU A 947 -21.17 -22.35 3.17
CA LEU A 947 -19.89 -21.87 3.71
C LEU A 947 -19.79 -22.01 5.24
N ARG A 948 -20.90 -22.11 5.99
CA ARG A 948 -20.92 -22.43 7.44
C ARG A 948 -20.57 -23.90 7.73
N PHE A 949 -20.72 -24.78 6.75
CA PHE A 949 -20.25 -26.17 6.79
C PHE A 949 -18.86 -26.35 6.14
N GLY A 950 -18.20 -25.27 5.70
CA GLY A 950 -16.94 -25.34 4.95
C GLY A 950 -17.10 -25.92 3.53
N VAL A 951 -18.32 -25.94 2.99
CA VAL A 951 -18.63 -26.37 1.63
C VAL A 951 -18.53 -25.15 0.71
N VAL A 952 -17.39 -25.00 0.02
CA VAL A 952 -17.19 -23.89 -0.94
C VAL A 952 -17.90 -24.23 -2.26
N ALA A 953 -19.03 -23.58 -2.51
CA ALA A 953 -19.75 -23.64 -3.76
C ALA A 953 -19.34 -22.52 -4.74
N GLN A 954 -19.52 -22.76 -6.04
CA GLN A 954 -19.40 -21.75 -7.09
C GLN A 954 -20.79 -21.29 -7.54
N MET A 955 -21.01 -19.99 -7.61
CA MET A 955 -22.22 -19.43 -8.22
C MET A 955 -21.93 -19.00 -9.67
N SER A 956 -22.66 -19.55 -10.63
CA SER A 956 -22.56 -19.15 -12.05
C SER A 956 -23.70 -18.20 -12.46
N SER A 957 -23.37 -17.24 -13.31
CA SER A 957 -24.25 -16.12 -13.65
C SER A 957 -25.27 -16.47 -14.75
N GLY A 958 -26.54 -16.61 -14.35
CA GLY A 958 -27.70 -16.30 -15.19
C GLY A 958 -27.73 -16.92 -16.59
N TYR A 959 -27.40 -18.21 -16.74
CA TYR A 959 -27.50 -18.84 -18.06
C TYR A 959 -28.98 -18.96 -18.46
N ARG A 960 -29.28 -18.75 -19.75
CA ARG A 960 -30.64 -18.91 -20.26
C ARG A 960 -30.88 -20.35 -20.72
N SER A 961 -32.00 -20.92 -20.32
CA SER A 961 -32.50 -22.18 -20.90
C SER A 961 -32.81 -21.98 -22.40
N LYS A 962 -32.65 -23.04 -23.22
CA LYS A 962 -33.03 -23.02 -24.65
C LYS A 962 -34.51 -22.69 -24.91
N LYS A 963 -35.37 -22.70 -23.87
CA LYS A 963 -36.78 -22.29 -23.91
C LYS A 963 -37.13 -21.17 -22.92
N GLY A 964 -36.14 -20.57 -22.24
CA GLY A 964 -36.37 -19.64 -21.13
C GLY A 964 -35.90 -18.21 -21.42
N THR A 965 -36.77 -17.23 -21.18
CA THR A 965 -36.47 -15.79 -21.23
C THR A 965 -35.69 -15.30 -20.00
N VAL A 966 -35.80 -16.02 -18.88
CA VAL A 966 -35.27 -15.67 -17.55
C VAL A 966 -33.85 -16.24 -17.34
N PRO A 967 -32.92 -15.49 -16.69
CA PRO A 967 -31.63 -16.02 -16.26
C PRO A 967 -31.76 -17.02 -15.11
N ILE A 968 -31.07 -18.17 -15.21
CA ILE A 968 -30.98 -19.15 -14.12
C ILE A 968 -29.63 -19.00 -13.41
N TYR A 969 -29.67 -18.79 -12.10
CA TYR A 969 -28.51 -18.79 -11.22
C TYR A 969 -28.29 -20.21 -10.67
N ARG A 970 -27.05 -20.68 -10.74
CA ARG A 970 -26.67 -22.03 -10.32
C ARG A 970 -25.59 -21.99 -9.27
N VAL A 971 -25.88 -22.55 -8.10
CA VAL A 971 -24.90 -22.87 -7.06
C VAL A 971 -24.41 -24.30 -7.33
N CYS A 972 -23.09 -24.50 -7.43
CA CYS A 972 -22.48 -25.75 -7.88
C CYS A 972 -21.32 -26.19 -6.96
N VAL A 973 -21.25 -27.48 -6.65
CA VAL A 973 -20.12 -28.11 -5.94
C VAL A 973 -19.59 -29.28 -6.78
N GLU A 974 -18.38 -29.12 -7.34
CA GLU A 974 -17.69 -30.15 -8.15
C GLU A 974 -16.40 -30.68 -7.48
N ASN A 975 -15.98 -30.08 -6.35
CA ASN A 975 -14.80 -30.51 -5.61
C ASN A 975 -15.16 -31.73 -4.74
N SER A 976 -14.43 -32.83 -4.90
CA SER A 976 -14.64 -34.10 -4.17
C SER A 976 -14.69 -33.92 -2.65
N ARG A 977 -13.86 -33.04 -2.06
CA ARG A 977 -13.84 -32.81 -0.61
C ARG A 977 -15.08 -32.06 -0.13
N HIS A 978 -15.53 -31.05 -0.87
CA HIS A 978 -16.75 -30.31 -0.52
C HIS A 978 -18.01 -31.16 -0.79
N LEU A 979 -17.98 -32.08 -1.77
CA LEU A 979 -19.02 -33.09 -1.97
C LEU A 979 -19.05 -34.13 -0.84
N GLU A 980 -17.89 -34.59 -0.36
CA GLU A 980 -17.79 -35.50 0.80
C GLU A 980 -18.38 -34.86 2.06
N VAL A 981 -17.97 -33.62 2.38
CA VAL A 981 -18.52 -32.87 3.52
C VAL A 981 -20.02 -32.63 3.35
N PHE A 982 -20.49 -32.23 2.16
CA PHE A 982 -21.92 -32.07 1.91
C PHE A 982 -22.69 -33.37 2.14
N CYS A 983 -22.26 -34.49 1.55
CA CYS A 983 -23.00 -35.75 1.65
C CYS A 983 -22.94 -36.35 3.06
N ARG A 984 -21.84 -36.16 3.81
CA ARG A 984 -21.68 -36.65 5.18
C ARG A 984 -22.35 -35.76 6.24
N GLU A 985 -22.30 -34.43 6.10
CA GLU A 985 -22.83 -33.50 7.12
C GLU A 985 -24.21 -32.92 6.81
N ILE A 986 -24.67 -32.92 5.57
CA ILE A 986 -25.97 -32.35 5.17
C ILE A 986 -26.85 -33.43 4.54
N GLY A 987 -26.35 -34.12 3.50
CA GLY A 987 -27.06 -35.17 2.78
C GLY A 987 -28.22 -34.67 1.93
N ILE A 988 -29.01 -35.61 1.42
CA ILE A 988 -30.27 -35.39 0.68
C ILE A 988 -31.30 -36.43 1.19
N GLU A 989 -32.59 -36.19 1.01
CA GLU A 989 -33.69 -37.07 1.39
C GLU A 989 -34.42 -37.64 0.16
N GLY A 990 -35.42 -38.47 0.41
CA GLY A 990 -36.19 -39.14 -0.64
C GLY A 990 -35.35 -40.05 -1.54
N ARG A 991 -35.85 -40.31 -2.75
CA ARG A 991 -35.17 -41.08 -3.81
C ARG A 991 -33.80 -40.52 -4.21
N LYS A 992 -33.51 -39.24 -3.92
CA LYS A 992 -32.21 -38.61 -4.20
C LYS A 992 -31.15 -38.97 -3.16
N GLY A 993 -31.52 -39.34 -1.93
CA GLY A 993 -30.58 -39.72 -0.86
C GLY A 993 -29.62 -40.84 -1.27
N VAL A 994 -30.14 -41.86 -1.98
CA VAL A 994 -29.34 -42.99 -2.50
C VAL A 994 -28.20 -42.55 -3.42
N LEU A 995 -28.34 -41.42 -4.12
CA LEU A 995 -27.26 -40.84 -4.93
C LEU A 995 -26.17 -40.17 -4.08
N ALA A 996 -26.51 -39.65 -2.89
CA ALA A 996 -25.52 -39.10 -1.95
C ALA A 996 -24.70 -40.22 -1.30
N ASP A 997 -25.32 -41.34 -0.93
CA ASP A 997 -24.63 -42.54 -0.45
C ASP A 997 -23.73 -43.14 -1.53
N ALA A 998 -24.23 -43.27 -2.76
CA ALA A 998 -23.42 -43.71 -3.91
C ALA A 998 -22.29 -42.73 -4.23
N CYS A 999 -22.48 -41.41 -4.01
CA CYS A 999 -21.42 -40.43 -4.14
C CYS A 999 -20.34 -40.64 -3.05
N LEU A 1000 -20.72 -40.82 -1.79
CA LEU A 1000 -19.77 -41.12 -0.70
C LEU A 1000 -18.97 -42.41 -0.95
N ALA A 1001 -19.60 -43.44 -1.51
CA ALA A 1001 -18.94 -44.71 -1.83
C ALA A 1001 -18.01 -44.65 -3.06
N GLU A 1002 -18.27 -43.74 -4.02
CA GLU A 1002 -17.47 -43.58 -5.24
C GLU A 1002 -16.43 -42.44 -5.19
N LEU A 1003 -16.52 -41.54 -4.20
CA LEU A 1003 -15.50 -40.52 -3.96
C LEU A 1003 -14.18 -41.21 -3.55
N PRO A 1004 -13.02 -40.80 -4.11
CA PRO A 1004 -11.76 -41.47 -3.84
C PRO A 1004 -11.35 -41.27 -2.36
N PRO A 1005 -11.02 -42.34 -1.62
CA PRO A 1005 -10.58 -42.23 -0.22
C PRO A 1005 -9.29 -41.43 -0.12
N ASP A 1006 -9.14 -40.67 0.97
CA ASP A 1006 -8.16 -39.59 1.11
C ASP A 1006 -6.70 -40.06 0.94
N ARG A 1007 -6.20 -39.92 -0.29
CA ARG A 1007 -4.83 -40.21 -0.71
C ARG A 1007 -4.40 -39.15 -1.70
N GLY A 1008 -3.38 -38.37 -1.33
CA GLY A 1008 -2.91 -37.21 -2.10
C GLY A 1008 -2.66 -37.51 -3.58
N THR A 1009 -3.34 -36.76 -4.44
CA THR A 1009 -3.31 -36.79 -5.92
C THR A 1009 -3.84 -38.07 -6.60
N PRO A 1010 -4.94 -37.98 -7.38
CA PRO A 1010 -5.25 -38.96 -8.41
C PRO A 1010 -4.16 -39.04 -9.49
N ARG A 1011 -3.99 -40.21 -10.12
CA ARG A 1011 -3.12 -40.38 -11.30
C ARG A 1011 -3.38 -39.29 -12.34
N ALA A 1012 -2.37 -38.48 -12.66
CA ALA A 1012 -2.45 -37.45 -13.69
C ALA A 1012 -2.53 -38.08 -15.10
N VAL A 1013 -3.75 -38.32 -15.59
CA VAL A 1013 -4.00 -38.91 -16.91
C VAL A 1013 -3.57 -37.94 -18.03
N ARG A 1014 -2.81 -38.45 -19.02
CA ARG A 1014 -2.47 -37.70 -20.23
C ARG A 1014 -3.71 -37.55 -21.13
N GLY A 1015 -3.99 -36.33 -21.58
CA GLY A 1015 -4.91 -36.06 -22.70
C GLY A 1015 -6.41 -36.12 -22.39
N GLY A 1016 -6.99 -34.98 -22.01
CA GLY A 1016 -8.43 -34.82 -21.84
C GLY A 1016 -8.82 -33.36 -21.64
N ARG A 1017 -10.01 -32.94 -22.12
CA ARG A 1017 -10.47 -31.55 -21.96
C ARG A 1017 -10.88 -31.28 -20.51
N ARG A 1018 -9.96 -30.65 -19.77
CA ARG A 1018 -10.16 -29.89 -18.51
C ARG A 1018 -11.30 -30.36 -17.60
N ALA A 1019 -10.95 -31.13 -16.56
CA ALA A 1019 -11.50 -30.82 -15.24
C ALA A 1019 -10.98 -29.42 -14.83
N LYS A 1020 -11.87 -28.58 -14.31
CA LYS A 1020 -11.64 -27.23 -13.77
C LYS A 1020 -12.82 -26.92 -12.81
N PRO A 1021 -12.70 -25.99 -11.85
CA PRO A 1021 -11.58 -25.05 -11.67
C PRO A 1021 -10.83 -25.15 -10.32
N TRP A 1022 -9.95 -24.16 -10.13
CA TRP A 1022 -9.05 -23.82 -9.04
C TRP A 1022 -9.60 -23.70 -7.59
N ILE A 1023 -10.75 -24.27 -7.24
CA ILE A 1023 -11.37 -24.10 -5.90
C ILE A 1023 -10.45 -24.67 -4.79
N ASP A 1024 -10.25 -23.91 -3.71
CA ASP A 1024 -9.43 -24.22 -2.52
C ASP A 1024 -8.04 -24.79 -2.82
N ARG A 1025 -7.39 -24.26 -3.87
CA ARG A 1025 -5.97 -24.46 -4.14
C ARG A 1025 -5.13 -23.33 -3.57
N LEU A 1026 -3.92 -23.67 -3.16
CA LEU A 1026 -2.92 -22.71 -2.72
C LEU A 1026 -2.28 -21.99 -3.92
N PRO A 1027 -1.75 -20.76 -3.73
CA PRO A 1027 -1.11 -20.00 -4.79
C PRO A 1027 0.12 -20.70 -5.36
N TYR A 1028 0.50 -20.39 -6.60
CA TYR A 1028 1.64 -21.08 -7.24
C TYR A 1028 2.98 -20.80 -6.54
N SER A 1029 3.12 -19.65 -5.86
CA SER A 1029 4.28 -19.35 -4.99
C SER A 1029 4.57 -20.46 -3.98
N VAL A 1030 3.54 -20.99 -3.31
CA VAL A 1030 3.68 -22.10 -2.35
C VAL A 1030 4.24 -23.37 -3.01
N THR A 1031 3.92 -23.60 -4.29
CA THR A 1031 4.50 -24.73 -5.03
C THR A 1031 5.97 -24.46 -5.34
N THR A 1032 6.32 -23.26 -5.80
CA THR A 1032 7.72 -22.85 -6.06
C THR A 1032 8.57 -22.89 -4.79
N GLU A 1033 8.03 -22.49 -3.64
CA GLU A 1033 8.69 -22.53 -2.33
C GLU A 1033 8.94 -23.96 -1.87
N LEU A 1034 7.94 -24.86 -1.97
CA LEU A 1034 8.14 -26.30 -1.70
C LEU A 1034 9.13 -26.96 -2.66
N TRP A 1035 9.26 -26.48 -3.90
CA TRP A 1035 10.32 -26.92 -4.81
C TRP A 1035 11.70 -26.47 -4.32
N ALA A 1036 11.88 -25.17 -4.03
CA ALA A 1036 13.13 -24.61 -3.54
C ALA A 1036 13.59 -25.26 -2.22
N LEU A 1037 12.68 -25.47 -1.27
CA LEU A 1037 12.97 -26.16 0.00
C LEU A 1037 13.35 -27.63 -0.22
N LYS A 1038 12.69 -28.32 -1.15
CA LYS A 1038 13.05 -29.69 -1.55
C LYS A 1038 14.41 -29.76 -2.25
N ASP A 1039 14.76 -28.76 -3.06
CA ASP A 1039 16.07 -28.67 -3.72
C ASP A 1039 17.18 -28.37 -2.70
N ALA A 1040 16.98 -27.40 -1.81
CA ALA A 1040 17.90 -27.09 -0.71
C ALA A 1040 18.10 -28.26 0.27
N ALA A 1041 17.07 -29.08 0.51
CA ALA A 1041 17.16 -30.29 1.32
C ALA A 1041 17.81 -31.49 0.60
N GLY A 1042 18.17 -31.36 -0.70
CA GLY A 1042 18.74 -32.46 -1.50
C GLY A 1042 17.79 -33.63 -1.78
N LEU A 1043 16.48 -33.47 -1.52
CA LEU A 1043 15.51 -34.56 -1.59
C LEU A 1043 14.90 -34.72 -2.98
N SER A 1044 14.59 -35.95 -3.39
CA SER A 1044 13.74 -36.23 -4.55
C SER A 1044 12.26 -36.30 -4.16
N TRP A 1045 11.36 -36.01 -5.11
CA TRP A 1045 9.92 -36.23 -4.91
C TRP A 1045 9.59 -37.68 -4.52
N ARG A 1046 10.39 -38.66 -4.98
CA ARG A 1046 10.28 -40.07 -4.57
C ARG A 1046 10.55 -40.27 -3.07
N GLN A 1047 11.61 -39.68 -2.53
CA GLN A 1047 11.92 -39.75 -1.09
C GLN A 1047 10.84 -39.04 -0.25
N LEU A 1048 10.26 -37.95 -0.76
CA LEU A 1048 9.10 -37.31 -0.14
C LEU A 1048 7.79 -38.10 -0.31
N GLY A 1049 7.75 -39.18 -1.10
CA GLY A 1049 6.56 -40.01 -1.32
C GLY A 1049 5.51 -39.40 -2.27
N PHE A 1050 5.88 -38.41 -3.08
CA PHE A 1050 4.96 -37.70 -4.00
C PHE A 1050 5.44 -37.75 -5.46
N ARG A 1051 4.59 -37.31 -6.40
CA ARG A 1051 4.94 -37.18 -7.82
C ARG A 1051 4.37 -35.91 -8.45
N LEU A 1052 4.82 -34.77 -7.94
CA LEU A 1052 4.48 -33.44 -8.44
C LEU A 1052 4.88 -33.26 -9.91
N GLN A 1053 4.10 -32.44 -10.62
CA GLN A 1053 4.38 -31.99 -11.97
C GLN A 1053 4.64 -30.48 -11.94
N THR A 1054 5.66 -30.03 -12.66
CA THR A 1054 6.03 -28.62 -12.85
C THR A 1054 4.83 -27.78 -13.27
N GLY A 1055 4.71 -26.54 -12.76
CA GLY A 1055 3.68 -25.60 -13.22
C GLY A 1055 2.25 -25.87 -12.75
N LYS A 1056 2.04 -26.60 -11.64
CA LYS A 1056 0.70 -26.86 -11.07
C LYS A 1056 0.58 -26.37 -9.63
N THR A 1057 -0.55 -25.75 -9.29
CA THR A 1057 -0.90 -25.40 -7.90
C THR A 1057 -1.32 -26.61 -7.09
N LEU A 1058 -1.00 -26.57 -5.79
CA LEU A 1058 -1.31 -27.62 -4.81
C LEU A 1058 -2.69 -27.44 -4.17
N ASP A 1059 -3.29 -28.57 -3.81
CA ASP A 1059 -4.36 -28.67 -2.81
C ASP A 1059 -3.78 -28.61 -1.38
N ARG A 1060 -4.59 -28.16 -0.41
CA ARG A 1060 -4.16 -27.99 0.99
C ARG A 1060 -3.60 -29.27 1.64
N PRO A 1061 -4.24 -30.46 1.54
CA PRO A 1061 -3.70 -31.68 2.17
C PRO A 1061 -2.32 -32.07 1.65
N THR A 1062 -2.11 -32.04 0.32
CA THR A 1062 -0.80 -32.32 -0.27
C THR A 1062 0.26 -31.29 0.16
N ALA A 1063 -0.12 -30.02 0.31
CA ALA A 1063 0.80 -28.99 0.80
C ALA A 1063 1.14 -29.15 2.30
N ILE A 1064 0.19 -29.53 3.16
CA ILE A 1064 0.45 -29.83 4.58
C ILE A 1064 1.42 -31.01 4.69
N ALA A 1065 1.11 -32.15 4.05
CA ALA A 1065 1.95 -33.35 4.14
C ALA A 1065 3.35 -33.18 3.52
N LEU A 1066 3.52 -32.21 2.59
CA LEU A 1066 4.84 -31.78 2.11
C LEU A 1066 5.54 -30.83 3.08
N ALA A 1067 4.83 -29.86 3.65
CA ALA A 1067 5.37 -28.92 4.63
C ALA A 1067 5.81 -29.62 5.92
N GLU A 1068 5.10 -30.65 6.38
CA GLU A 1068 5.52 -31.52 7.49
C GLU A 1068 6.86 -32.19 7.18
N ARG A 1069 6.97 -32.86 6.02
CA ARG A 1069 8.18 -33.60 5.60
C ARG A 1069 9.37 -32.69 5.33
N LEU A 1070 9.14 -31.45 4.93
CA LEU A 1070 10.17 -30.40 4.73
C LEU A 1070 10.33 -29.46 5.94
N LYS A 1071 9.63 -29.69 7.06
CA LYS A 1071 9.60 -28.86 8.28
C LYS A 1071 9.23 -27.37 8.03
N ALA A 1072 8.52 -27.08 6.94
CA ALA A 1072 8.20 -25.75 6.45
C ALA A 1072 6.99 -25.11 7.21
N LYS A 1073 7.23 -24.64 8.43
CA LYS A 1073 6.20 -24.07 9.32
C LYS A 1073 5.31 -23.00 8.65
N HIS A 1074 5.89 -22.09 7.87
CA HIS A 1074 5.14 -21.03 7.18
C HIS A 1074 4.14 -21.59 6.17
N ILE A 1075 4.57 -22.54 5.33
CA ILE A 1075 3.71 -23.20 4.33
C ILE A 1075 2.61 -24.02 5.01
N MET A 1076 2.93 -24.70 6.12
CA MET A 1076 1.95 -25.43 6.92
C MET A 1076 0.85 -24.49 7.43
N GLN A 1077 1.22 -23.31 7.96
CA GLN A 1077 0.31 -22.26 8.41
C GLN A 1077 -0.53 -21.69 7.25
N MET A 1078 0.07 -21.40 6.09
CA MET A 1078 -0.67 -21.01 4.88
C MET A 1078 -1.67 -22.09 4.43
N ALA A 1079 -1.32 -23.37 4.60
CA ALA A 1079 -2.13 -24.51 4.19
C ALA A 1079 -3.24 -24.88 5.21
N SER A 1080 -3.13 -24.49 6.47
CA SER A 1080 -4.16 -24.67 7.50
C SER A 1080 -5.14 -23.48 7.67
N ASN A 1081 -4.78 -22.29 7.17
CA ASN A 1081 -5.55 -21.05 7.41
C ASN A 1081 -6.99 -21.02 6.86
N ASP A 1082 -7.78 -20.03 7.31
CA ASP A 1082 -9.19 -19.83 6.94
C ASP A 1082 -9.41 -19.07 5.63
N LEU A 1083 -8.35 -18.87 4.85
CA LEU A 1083 -8.42 -18.15 3.58
C LEU A 1083 -8.82 -19.05 2.41
N LEU A 1084 -9.60 -18.50 1.49
CA LEU A 1084 -9.84 -19.05 0.16
C LEU A 1084 -9.25 -18.08 -0.85
N TRP A 1085 -8.28 -18.55 -1.64
CA TRP A 1085 -7.71 -17.79 -2.74
C TRP A 1085 -8.61 -17.88 -3.96
N ASP A 1086 -9.58 -16.98 -4.03
CA ASP A 1086 -10.51 -16.89 -5.14
C ASP A 1086 -9.92 -16.07 -6.30
N ARG A 1087 -10.28 -16.42 -7.53
CA ARG A 1087 -9.79 -15.78 -8.74
C ARG A 1087 -10.78 -14.71 -9.20
N VAL A 1088 -10.29 -13.49 -9.41
CA VAL A 1088 -11.05 -12.39 -10.02
C VAL A 1088 -11.49 -12.78 -11.42
N VAL A 1089 -12.77 -12.60 -11.72
CA VAL A 1089 -13.40 -12.84 -13.03
C VAL A 1089 -13.49 -11.54 -13.83
N SER A 1090 -13.94 -10.47 -13.18
CA SER A 1090 -14.06 -9.14 -13.80
C SER A 1090 -13.92 -8.05 -12.74
N ILE A 1091 -13.47 -6.87 -13.18
CA ILE A 1091 -13.50 -5.62 -12.42
C ILE A 1091 -14.07 -4.58 -13.37
N THR A 1092 -15.11 -3.86 -12.94
CA THR A 1092 -15.82 -2.89 -13.79
C THR A 1092 -16.22 -1.66 -12.97
N PRO A 1093 -16.12 -0.43 -13.53
CA PRO A 1093 -16.73 0.75 -12.91
C PRO A 1093 -18.21 0.51 -12.62
N ALA A 1094 -18.68 0.94 -11.45
CA ALA A 1094 -20.01 0.62 -10.92
C ALA A 1094 -20.73 1.86 -10.35
N GLY A 1095 -20.50 3.03 -11.00
CA GLY A 1095 -21.12 4.31 -10.68
C GLY A 1095 -20.55 5.01 -9.44
N THR A 1096 -21.16 6.14 -9.08
CA THR A 1096 -21.01 6.77 -7.76
C THR A 1096 -22.05 6.19 -6.80
N THR A 1097 -21.71 6.18 -5.50
CA THR A 1097 -22.60 5.69 -4.43
C THR A 1097 -22.08 6.19 -3.08
N PRO A 1098 -22.90 6.28 -2.01
CA PRO A 1098 -22.41 6.56 -0.66
C PRO A 1098 -21.38 5.51 -0.20
N VAL A 1099 -20.18 5.97 0.16
CA VAL A 1099 -19.08 5.12 0.62
C VAL A 1099 -18.71 5.38 2.08
N TYR A 1100 -18.22 4.33 2.71
CA TYR A 1100 -18.04 4.22 4.16
C TYR A 1100 -16.66 3.65 4.50
N ASP A 1101 -16.23 3.95 5.73
CA ASP A 1101 -14.91 3.62 6.28
C ASP A 1101 -15.07 2.96 7.66
N LEU A 1102 -14.52 1.76 7.83
CA LEU A 1102 -14.67 0.92 9.01
C LEU A 1102 -13.29 0.64 9.61
N VAL A 1103 -13.14 0.90 10.92
CA VAL A 1103 -11.83 0.90 11.58
C VAL A 1103 -11.75 -0.22 12.63
N MET A 1104 -10.93 -1.24 12.37
CA MET A 1104 -10.56 -2.30 13.32
C MET A 1104 -9.22 -2.00 14.01
N PRO A 1105 -9.18 -1.73 15.33
CA PRO A 1105 -8.01 -1.17 16.02
C PRO A 1105 -6.90 -2.18 16.39
N GLN A 1106 -6.90 -3.40 15.83
CA GLN A 1106 -5.94 -4.47 16.17
C GLN A 1106 -5.47 -5.28 14.97
N THR A 1107 -6.42 -5.70 14.13
CA THR A 1107 -6.22 -6.55 12.95
C THR A 1107 -6.12 -5.75 11.65
N HIS A 1108 -6.61 -4.50 11.66
CA HIS A 1108 -6.64 -3.58 10.53
C HIS A 1108 -7.34 -4.11 9.27
N ASN A 1109 -8.23 -5.10 9.40
CA ASN A 1109 -8.99 -5.69 8.28
C ASN A 1109 -10.34 -6.27 8.72
N PHE A 1110 -11.24 -6.56 7.78
CA PHE A 1110 -12.54 -7.20 8.03
C PHE A 1110 -13.04 -8.05 6.85
N VAL A 1111 -14.05 -8.88 7.09
CA VAL A 1111 -14.71 -9.70 6.06
C VAL A 1111 -15.86 -8.91 5.41
N ALA A 1112 -15.69 -8.52 4.15
CA ALA A 1112 -16.66 -7.75 3.36
C ALA A 1112 -17.15 -8.55 2.15
N ASN A 1113 -18.45 -8.83 2.05
CA ASN A 1113 -19.04 -9.72 1.03
C ASN A 1113 -18.29 -11.07 0.86
N GLY A 1114 -17.72 -11.59 1.94
CA GLY A 1114 -16.94 -12.82 1.98
C GLY A 1114 -15.49 -12.70 1.49
N LEU A 1115 -15.02 -11.49 1.13
CA LEU A 1115 -13.62 -11.17 0.82
C LEU A 1115 -12.92 -10.51 2.01
N ILE A 1116 -11.59 -10.59 2.06
CA ILE A 1116 -10.78 -9.97 3.12
C ILE A 1116 -10.27 -8.60 2.65
N VAL A 1117 -10.68 -7.54 3.36
CA VAL A 1117 -10.44 -6.14 2.99
C VAL A 1117 -9.89 -5.34 4.17
N HIS A 1118 -9.10 -4.28 3.92
CA HIS A 1118 -8.40 -3.54 4.98
C HIS A 1118 -9.24 -2.39 5.59
N ASN A 1119 -8.85 -1.90 6.77
CA ASN A 1119 -9.24 -0.57 7.27
C ASN A 1119 -8.78 0.54 6.31
N SER A 1120 -9.45 1.69 6.31
CA SER A 1120 -8.89 2.87 5.63
C SER A 1120 -7.96 3.73 6.51
N GLY A 1121 -6.85 4.17 5.92
CA GLY A 1121 -6.38 5.56 6.06
C GLY A 1121 -5.99 6.09 7.44
N GLU A 1122 -5.18 5.38 8.24
CA GLU A 1122 -4.66 5.93 9.51
C GLU A 1122 -3.92 7.26 9.35
N ILE A 1123 -3.22 7.46 8.22
CA ILE A 1123 -2.48 8.69 7.87
C ILE A 1123 -3.35 9.94 8.06
N GLU A 1124 -4.61 9.90 7.60
CA GLU A 1124 -5.55 11.01 7.71
C GLU A 1124 -6.15 11.13 9.12
N GLN A 1125 -6.27 10.03 9.87
CA GLN A 1125 -6.75 10.05 11.26
C GLN A 1125 -5.72 10.71 12.19
N VAL A 1126 -4.43 10.45 11.96
CA VAL A 1126 -3.29 10.90 12.78
C VAL A 1126 -2.94 12.38 12.55
N ALA A 1127 -3.07 12.89 11.32
CA ALA A 1127 -2.80 14.30 11.00
C ALA A 1127 -3.87 15.26 11.57
N ASP A 1128 -3.46 16.47 11.93
CA ASP A 1128 -4.34 17.50 12.52
C ASP A 1128 -4.77 18.53 11.48
N LEU A 1129 -3.94 18.75 10.46
CA LEU A 1129 -4.21 19.59 9.29
C LEU A 1129 -3.90 18.79 8.01
N VAL A 1130 -4.82 18.79 7.03
CA VAL A 1130 -4.61 18.15 5.71
C VAL A 1130 -4.93 19.16 4.62
N ILE A 1131 -3.92 19.44 3.80
CA ILE A 1131 -3.92 20.46 2.74
C ILE A 1131 -3.77 19.74 1.40
N PHE A 1132 -4.59 20.08 0.41
CA PHE A 1132 -4.38 19.68 -0.99
C PHE A 1132 -3.98 20.86 -1.86
N LEU A 1133 -3.14 20.59 -2.86
CA LEU A 1133 -2.76 21.57 -3.88
C LEU A 1133 -3.50 21.28 -5.19
N TYR A 1134 -4.19 22.29 -5.72
CA TYR A 1134 -4.86 22.24 -7.02
C TYR A 1134 -4.56 23.49 -7.85
N ARG A 1135 -4.59 23.35 -9.17
CA ARG A 1135 -4.28 24.39 -10.17
C ARG A 1135 -5.13 24.11 -11.39
N GLU A 1136 -6.09 24.96 -11.73
CA GLU A 1136 -6.99 24.71 -12.87
C GLU A 1136 -6.21 24.75 -14.20
N ASP A 1137 -5.30 25.72 -14.33
CA ASP A 1137 -4.47 25.95 -15.51
C ASP A 1137 -3.55 24.77 -15.88
N TYR A 1138 -3.24 23.93 -14.90
CA TYR A 1138 -2.52 22.69 -15.11
C TYR A 1138 -3.37 21.62 -15.83
N TYR A 1139 -4.69 21.61 -15.61
CA TYR A 1139 -5.59 20.53 -16.08
C TYR A 1139 -6.52 20.91 -17.24
N ASP A 1140 -6.82 22.19 -17.41
CA ASP A 1140 -7.68 22.75 -18.46
C ASP A 1140 -7.31 24.23 -18.67
N VAL A 1141 -6.36 24.47 -19.60
CA VAL A 1141 -5.83 25.81 -19.90
C VAL A 1141 -6.95 26.73 -20.43
N GLU A 1142 -7.82 26.23 -21.30
CA GLU A 1142 -8.91 27.01 -21.89
C GLU A 1142 -9.94 27.44 -20.83
N LYS A 1143 -10.25 26.57 -19.86
CA LYS A 1143 -11.10 26.91 -18.72
C LYS A 1143 -10.40 27.90 -17.79
N ALA A 1144 -9.14 27.68 -17.45
CA ALA A 1144 -8.38 28.61 -16.61
C ALA A 1144 -8.25 30.01 -17.22
N GLN A 1145 -8.12 30.12 -18.55
CA GLN A 1145 -8.16 31.39 -19.26
C GLN A 1145 -9.54 32.05 -19.21
N ARG A 1146 -10.63 31.30 -19.43
CA ARG A 1146 -12.01 31.80 -19.29
C ARG A 1146 -12.36 32.24 -17.86
N GLU A 1147 -11.80 31.57 -16.85
CA GLU A 1147 -12.01 31.85 -15.42
C GLU A 1147 -10.94 32.78 -14.82
N ASN A 1148 -10.00 33.28 -15.63
CA ASN A 1148 -8.87 34.13 -15.22
C ASN A 1148 -8.02 33.55 -14.05
N LYS A 1149 -7.81 32.22 -14.06
CA LYS A 1149 -7.08 31.42 -13.06
C LYS A 1149 -5.66 31.00 -13.50
N GLU A 1150 -5.06 31.67 -14.48
CA GLU A 1150 -3.68 31.37 -14.90
C GLU A 1150 -2.68 31.54 -13.75
N ASN A 1151 -1.86 30.52 -13.49
CA ASN A 1151 -0.90 30.42 -12.38
C ASN A 1151 -1.50 30.56 -10.97
N VAL A 1152 -2.83 30.48 -10.81
CA VAL A 1152 -3.51 30.46 -9.51
C VAL A 1152 -3.55 29.03 -8.96
N CYS A 1153 -3.05 28.86 -7.73
CA CYS A 1153 -3.07 27.61 -6.99
C CYS A 1153 -4.07 27.68 -5.84
N GLU A 1154 -5.09 26.83 -5.91
CA GLU A 1154 -6.03 26.58 -4.82
C GLU A 1154 -5.36 25.72 -3.74
N ILE A 1155 -5.16 26.30 -2.56
CA ILE A 1155 -4.71 25.65 -1.33
C ILE A 1155 -5.96 25.19 -0.57
N ILE A 1156 -6.34 23.92 -0.73
CA ILE A 1156 -7.58 23.35 -0.19
C ILE A 1156 -7.29 22.75 1.18
N ILE A 1157 -7.62 23.46 2.26
CA ILE A 1157 -7.56 22.95 3.63
C ILE A 1157 -8.80 22.06 3.83
N ALA A 1158 -8.60 20.74 3.68
CA ALA A 1158 -9.69 19.78 3.61
C ALA A 1158 -10.00 19.10 4.96
N LYS A 1159 -9.01 19.04 5.87
CA LYS A 1159 -9.19 18.69 7.28
C LYS A 1159 -8.45 19.70 8.14
N HIS A 1160 -9.08 20.19 9.19
CA HIS A 1160 -8.45 20.96 10.25
C HIS A 1160 -9.08 20.53 11.58
N ARG A 1161 -8.26 20.17 12.57
CA ARG A 1161 -8.72 19.59 13.85
C ARG A 1161 -9.27 20.62 14.84
N ASN A 1162 -8.67 21.81 14.84
CA ASN A 1162 -8.85 22.83 15.89
C ASN A 1162 -9.41 24.16 15.34
N GLY A 1163 -9.88 24.18 14.09
CA GLY A 1163 -10.34 25.39 13.40
C GLY A 1163 -11.03 25.09 12.06
N PRO A 1164 -11.29 26.12 11.24
CA PRO A 1164 -12.09 25.98 10.01
C PRO A 1164 -11.35 25.27 8.87
N ILE A 1165 -12.12 24.73 7.92
CA ILE A 1165 -11.69 24.24 6.61
C ILE A 1165 -12.02 25.28 5.52
N GLY A 1166 -11.35 25.21 4.36
CA GLY A 1166 -11.57 26.20 3.30
C GLY A 1166 -10.72 26.00 2.04
N THR A 1167 -10.75 26.97 1.14
CA THR A 1167 -9.83 27.09 -0.01
C THR A 1167 -9.25 28.50 0.00
N ILE A 1168 -7.95 28.62 -0.24
CA ILE A 1168 -7.20 29.89 -0.32
C ILE A 1168 -6.45 29.92 -1.65
N ASP A 1169 -6.52 31.03 -2.36
CA ASP A 1169 -5.88 31.15 -3.68
C ASP A 1169 -4.53 31.88 -3.56
N LEU A 1170 -3.46 31.24 -4.00
CA LEU A 1170 -2.11 31.80 -4.07
C LEU A 1170 -1.64 31.91 -5.52
N PHE A 1171 -0.91 32.97 -5.85
CA PHE A 1171 -0.25 33.09 -7.15
C PHE A 1171 1.07 32.33 -7.15
N PHE A 1172 1.38 31.59 -8.23
CA PHE A 1172 2.62 30.83 -8.36
C PHE A 1172 3.54 31.37 -9.46
N HIS A 1173 4.63 32.01 -9.05
CA HIS A 1173 5.69 32.43 -9.98
C HIS A 1173 6.55 31.23 -10.37
N LYS A 1174 6.37 30.76 -11.60
CA LYS A 1174 7.02 29.56 -12.14
C LYS A 1174 8.53 29.73 -12.35
N GLU A 1175 8.96 30.93 -12.73
CA GLU A 1175 10.33 31.28 -13.11
C GLU A 1175 11.30 31.09 -11.94
N PHE A 1176 10.95 31.62 -10.78
CA PHE A 1176 11.76 31.57 -9.55
C PHE A 1176 11.15 30.67 -8.45
N SER A 1177 10.15 29.85 -8.79
CA SER A 1177 9.57 28.82 -7.90
C SER A 1177 9.13 29.38 -6.54
N ARG A 1178 8.24 30.38 -6.57
CA ARG A 1178 7.75 31.08 -5.37
C ARG A 1178 6.23 31.27 -5.40
N PHE A 1179 5.56 30.88 -4.33
CA PHE A 1179 4.16 31.26 -4.08
C PHE A 1179 4.09 32.67 -3.45
N GLU A 1180 3.07 33.44 -3.80
CA GLU A 1180 2.75 34.74 -3.19
C GLU A 1180 1.24 34.90 -2.96
N ASN A 1181 0.88 35.79 -2.03
CA ASN A 1181 -0.51 36.12 -1.72
C ASN A 1181 -1.20 36.79 -2.92
N LEU A 1182 -2.38 36.30 -3.31
CA LEU A 1182 -3.16 36.94 -4.36
C LEU A 1182 -3.68 38.30 -3.88
N ALA A 1183 -3.43 39.37 -4.63
CA ALA A 1183 -3.90 40.70 -4.27
C ALA A 1183 -5.43 40.77 -4.40
N LYS A 1184 -6.14 40.91 -3.29
CA LYS A 1184 -7.58 41.15 -3.29
C LYS A 1184 -7.88 42.47 -3.98
N GLN A 1185 -8.63 42.41 -5.08
CA GLN A 1185 -9.32 43.59 -5.60
C GLN A 1185 -10.25 44.12 -4.48
N ARG A 1186 -10.18 45.44 -4.27
CA ARG A 1186 -11.04 46.20 -3.34
C ARG A 1186 -12.10 46.94 -4.13
#